data_AF-A0A9P9QDT2-F1
#
_entry.id   AF-A0A9P9QDT2-F1
#
_cell.length_a   1.000
_cell.length_b   1.000
_cell.length_c   1.000
_cell.angle_alpha   90.00
_cell.angle_beta   90.00
_cell.angle_gamma   90.00
#
_symmetry.space_group_name_H-M   'P 1'
#
loop_
_entity.id
_entity.type
_entity.pdbx_description
1 polymer ?
#
loop_
_entity_poly.entity_id
_entity_poly.type
_entity_poly.pdbx_seq_one_letter_code
_entity_poly.pdbx_strand_id
1 'polypeptide(L)'
;MSYLFAHSTVGTIARYATKGNLDFSRRPGKAISTSSSTDDVPTTNDSAVVGSDLKQYQTSLVDWNGPEDASNPQNWPLSQKVIITFIVAFYTFAVYVGSSIYTSSQEAVIEVFGVSHVESSLGLALYVLGYGIGCLLFSPLSEVPAIGRNPPYAISGFLFVILCIPTALVNNFAGLMVLRFLLGFMASPALATAGASLTDIWAALGPTLSSYAVKSLGWRFSSWELMIIAGPAFLAMIFFMPETSGSTILYYKAKRLREETGNQTLMSDAERKQKDLRVSSLLFDALIKPWEINALDPAILFTTVYMGILYGTYYSFFESLPLVYPVMYGFNAESTGLIFLCVAPAGLLAFTIHVIYLKYRVFPRMMNGTFGELENHLIPGMLASPFIPIGLFIYAWTSRPEIHWIAPTIGLAMSIFGTYFIAQSILLYVPNIYPRYAASIFSANSLSRSLFAFAAVLFSRPMFEGIGVDGGVSLLGASTVVCSSIGLEAGICRFDTMASNDRTITLITGANSGIGFALAQLLLAGESNTVLLGARSAQKGQAAIEKLKALSLPGTVDLVQIDVNSDASVEKAAQDVATKYDHRTHHCLSSLDALVNNAAVAGEYEDNGTHTVNTASLSENLMTAFKTNTIGPAITVAAFANLLRKSTKTPRIINVTSGAGSIGMRLDFSHPHQQMQLIPYRVSKAGLHMITACQAFEYGPLGWKCFNFCPGHTESNLGPFNKAEFGAKPTLEGARPMLAILAGERDTENAGFLNALSEGKWPW
;
A
#
# COMPACT_ATOMS: atom_id res chain seq x y z
N MET A 1 22.39 27.03 8.42
CA MET A 1 22.12 27.34 9.85
C MET A 1 21.18 28.53 10.00
N SER A 2 21.55 29.75 9.57
CA SER A 2 20.67 30.95 9.63
C SER A 2 19.27 30.74 9.05
N TYR A 3 19.19 29.99 7.95
CA TYR A 3 17.93 29.62 7.30
C TYR A 3 17.03 28.72 8.17
N LEU A 4 17.59 27.62 8.72
CA LEU A 4 16.84 26.70 9.59
C LEU A 4 16.37 27.43 10.86
N PHE A 5 17.21 28.32 11.39
CA PHE A 5 16.85 29.16 12.53
C PHE A 5 15.72 30.13 12.24
N ALA A 6 15.70 30.78 11.07
CA ALA A 6 14.64 31.71 10.71
C ALA A 6 13.26 31.04 10.58
N HIS A 7 13.24 29.77 10.18
CA HIS A 7 12.02 29.00 9.95
C HIS A 7 11.71 27.97 11.05
N SER A 8 12.52 27.90 12.11
CA SER A 8 12.27 27.03 13.26
C SER A 8 11.16 27.58 14.15
N THR A 9 10.78 26.82 15.18
CA THR A 9 9.80 27.27 16.18
C THR A 9 10.21 28.61 16.81
N VAL A 10 11.49 28.76 17.20
CA VAL A 10 11.99 30.03 17.76
C VAL A 10 11.98 31.15 16.74
N GLY A 11 12.45 30.90 15.50
CA GLY A 11 12.42 31.90 14.42
C GLY A 11 11.00 32.36 14.09
N THR A 12 10.05 31.44 14.11
CA THR A 12 8.62 31.71 13.87
C THR A 12 8.03 32.60 14.97
N ILE A 13 8.31 32.29 16.24
CA ILE A 13 7.87 33.10 17.39
C ILE A 13 8.49 34.51 17.34
N ALA A 14 9.80 34.60 17.07
CA ALA A 14 10.49 35.88 16.92
C ALA A 14 9.92 36.72 15.77
N ARG A 15 9.56 36.08 14.65
CA ARG A 15 8.90 36.73 13.51
C ARG A 15 7.49 37.20 13.87
N TYR A 16 6.71 36.39 14.58
CA TYR A 16 5.38 36.77 15.06
C TYR A 16 5.46 37.98 16.00
N ALA A 17 6.39 37.97 16.97
CA ALA A 17 6.58 39.07 17.91
C ALA A 17 6.99 40.38 17.21
N THR A 18 7.67 40.31 16.07
CA THR A 18 8.15 41.50 15.34
C THR A 18 7.20 41.97 14.23
N LYS A 19 6.45 41.07 13.59
CA LYS A 19 5.64 41.37 12.39
C LYS A 19 4.15 41.07 12.54
N GLY A 20 3.72 40.47 13.65
CA GLY A 20 2.31 40.15 13.95
C GLY A 20 1.70 39.04 13.09
N ASN A 21 2.48 38.38 12.22
CA ASN A 21 1.98 37.34 11.32
C ASN A 21 2.83 36.05 11.35
N LEU A 22 2.14 34.90 11.29
CA LEU A 22 2.74 33.58 11.15
C LEU A 22 2.91 33.26 9.66
N ASP A 23 4.14 33.15 9.18
CA ASP A 23 4.43 32.84 7.78
C ASP A 23 5.59 31.85 7.67
N PHE A 24 5.24 30.66 7.19
CA PHE A 24 6.14 29.51 6.99
C PHE A 24 6.64 29.40 5.55
N SER A 25 6.16 30.23 4.62
CA SER A 25 6.53 30.15 3.20
C SER A 25 7.98 30.60 2.95
N ARG A 26 8.65 29.91 2.03
CA ARG A 26 9.99 30.30 1.57
C ARG A 26 9.83 31.39 0.52
N ARG A 27 10.37 32.59 0.79
CA ARG A 27 10.51 33.59 -0.27
C ARG A 27 11.75 33.23 -1.09
N PRO A 28 11.64 32.99 -2.41
CA PRO A 28 12.83 32.91 -3.24
C PRO A 28 13.58 34.24 -3.16
N GLY A 29 14.91 34.18 -3.17
CA GLY A 29 15.73 35.36 -3.38
C GLY A 29 15.30 36.04 -4.68
N LYS A 30 14.98 37.34 -4.58
CA LYS A 30 14.70 38.32 -5.65
C LYS A 30 14.48 37.69 -7.05
N ALA A 31 13.22 37.49 -7.44
CA ALA A 31 12.89 37.31 -8.85
C ALA A 31 13.19 38.63 -9.57
N ILE A 32 14.10 38.58 -10.55
CA ILE A 32 14.34 39.69 -11.46
C ILE A 32 13.19 39.73 -12.47
N SER A 33 12.53 40.89 -12.52
CA SER A 33 11.83 41.47 -13.66
C SER A 33 10.50 40.86 -14.10
N THR A 34 9.46 41.68 -13.95
CA THR A 34 8.17 41.60 -14.63
C THR A 34 8.33 41.70 -16.15
N SER A 35 7.84 40.72 -16.91
CA SER A 35 7.50 40.92 -18.33
C SER A 35 5.99 40.94 -18.49
N SER A 36 5.49 42.11 -18.88
CA SER A 36 4.15 42.37 -19.38
C SER A 36 3.85 41.55 -20.63
N SER A 37 2.66 40.98 -20.69
CA SER A 37 1.98 40.68 -21.95
C SER A 37 0.48 40.80 -21.68
N THR A 38 -0.04 41.98 -21.98
CA THR A 38 -1.41 42.17 -22.46
C THR A 38 -1.50 41.53 -23.84
N ASP A 39 -2.52 40.70 -24.08
CA ASP A 39 -3.26 40.66 -25.34
C ASP A 39 -4.55 39.84 -25.13
N ASP A 40 -5.67 40.55 -25.10
CA ASP A 40 -7.03 40.01 -25.17
C ASP A 40 -7.49 39.95 -26.63
N VAL A 41 -8.15 38.86 -27.05
CA VAL A 41 -9.28 38.90 -28.01
C VAL A 41 -10.31 37.82 -27.61
N PRO A 42 -11.63 38.10 -27.62
CA PRO A 42 -12.65 37.24 -27.02
C PRO A 42 -13.30 36.29 -28.02
N THR A 43 -13.66 35.08 -27.57
CA THR A 43 -14.69 34.26 -28.22
C THR A 43 -15.63 33.70 -27.16
N THR A 44 -16.89 34.14 -27.22
CA THR A 44 -18.03 33.58 -26.49
C THR A 44 -18.45 32.27 -27.13
N ASN A 45 -18.76 31.23 -26.34
CA ASN A 45 -19.83 30.25 -26.61
C ASN A 45 -20.02 29.29 -25.41
N ASP A 46 -21.13 29.47 -24.69
CA ASP A 46 -22.09 28.51 -24.10
C ASP A 46 -21.63 27.19 -23.44
N SER A 47 -20.36 27.08 -23.06
CA SER A 47 -19.82 26.06 -22.14
C SER A 47 -19.51 26.63 -20.75
N ALA A 48 -19.89 27.88 -20.52
CA ALA A 48 -19.44 28.68 -19.40
C ALA A 48 -20.07 28.34 -18.05
N VAL A 49 -21.24 27.67 -17.98
CA VAL A 49 -21.89 27.45 -16.68
C VAL A 49 -21.23 26.30 -15.90
N VAL A 50 -20.90 25.17 -16.55
CA VAL A 50 -20.18 24.06 -15.90
C VAL A 50 -18.68 24.35 -15.74
N GLY A 51 -18.10 25.11 -16.68
CA GLY A 51 -16.70 25.55 -16.63
C GLY A 51 -16.44 26.70 -15.65
N SER A 52 -17.42 27.56 -15.38
CA SER A 52 -17.29 28.63 -14.37
C SER A 52 -17.37 28.07 -12.96
N ASP A 53 -18.24 27.09 -12.68
CA ASP A 53 -18.25 26.39 -11.40
C ASP A 53 -16.89 25.72 -11.15
N LEU A 54 -16.36 24.93 -12.10
CA LEU A 54 -15.04 24.30 -11.97
C LEU A 54 -13.88 25.31 -11.88
N LYS A 55 -13.93 26.44 -12.60
CA LYS A 55 -12.96 27.54 -12.45
C LYS A 55 -13.10 28.25 -11.10
N GLN A 56 -14.31 28.38 -10.55
CA GLN A 56 -14.59 28.95 -9.23
C GLN A 56 -14.16 27.99 -8.11
N TYR A 57 -14.27 26.67 -8.35
CA TYR A 57 -13.73 25.59 -7.51
C TYR A 57 -12.19 25.57 -7.49
N GLN A 58 -11.51 25.95 -8.58
CA GLN A 58 -10.04 26.07 -8.67
C GLN A 58 -9.51 27.42 -8.18
N THR A 59 -10.22 28.53 -8.39
CA THR A 59 -9.74 29.88 -8.03
C THR A 59 -9.81 30.19 -6.53
N SER A 60 -10.50 29.38 -5.74
CA SER A 60 -10.58 29.51 -4.28
C SER A 60 -9.59 28.62 -3.52
N LEU A 61 -8.90 27.70 -4.21
CA LEU A 61 -8.00 26.74 -3.58
C LEU A 61 -6.56 27.25 -3.55
N VAL A 62 -5.96 27.31 -2.36
CA VAL A 62 -4.56 27.70 -2.17
C VAL A 62 -3.66 26.46 -2.19
N ASP A 63 -2.83 26.36 -3.22
CA ASP A 63 -1.86 25.28 -3.42
C ASP A 63 -0.43 25.82 -3.58
N TRP A 64 0.55 24.95 -3.80
CA TRP A 64 1.94 25.28 -4.14
C TRP A 64 2.04 26.10 -5.42
N ASN A 65 3.07 26.93 -5.53
CA ASN A 65 3.32 27.76 -6.73
C ASN A 65 3.85 26.96 -7.94
N GLY A 66 3.76 25.61 -7.90
CA GLY A 66 4.32 24.69 -8.89
C GLY A 66 5.02 23.48 -8.24
N PRO A 67 5.44 22.48 -9.05
CA PRO A 67 6.09 21.27 -8.56
C PRO A 67 7.43 21.53 -7.87
N GLU A 68 8.12 22.63 -8.22
CA GLU A 68 9.42 23.04 -7.66
C GLU A 68 9.30 24.11 -6.56
N ASP A 69 8.11 24.31 -5.96
CA ASP A 69 7.94 25.30 -4.89
C ASP A 69 8.89 24.99 -3.73
N ALA A 70 9.80 25.92 -3.43
CA ALA A 70 10.78 25.76 -2.37
C ALA A 70 10.12 25.57 -0.99
N SER A 71 8.89 26.07 -0.80
CA SER A 71 8.12 25.93 0.43
C SER A 71 7.67 24.50 0.69
N ASN A 72 7.60 23.65 -0.35
CA ASN A 72 7.27 22.24 -0.21
C ASN A 72 8.44 21.47 0.45
N PRO A 73 8.23 20.80 1.59
CA PRO A 73 9.25 19.97 2.26
C PRO A 73 9.93 18.92 1.38
N GLN A 74 9.24 18.44 0.35
CA GLN A 74 9.79 17.47 -0.60
C GLN A 74 10.90 18.07 -1.48
N ASN A 75 10.92 19.38 -1.69
CA ASN A 75 11.89 20.07 -2.53
C ASN A 75 13.09 20.63 -1.75
N TRP A 76 13.19 20.32 -0.44
CA TRP A 76 14.27 20.84 0.38
C TRP A 76 15.62 20.20 0.03
N PRO A 77 16.74 20.95 0.17
CA PRO A 77 18.08 20.40 0.00
C PRO A 77 18.32 19.19 0.90
N LEU A 78 19.06 18.19 0.39
CA LEU A 78 19.36 16.96 1.11
C LEU A 78 20.00 17.23 2.49
N SER A 79 20.89 18.21 2.60
CA SER A 79 21.51 18.58 3.87
C SER A 79 20.50 19.01 4.93
N GLN A 80 19.44 19.72 4.56
CA GLN A 80 18.37 20.10 5.48
C GLN A 80 17.55 18.88 5.91
N LYS A 81 17.21 18.02 4.95
CA LYS A 81 16.50 16.75 5.23
C LYS A 81 17.30 15.88 6.21
N VAL A 82 18.61 15.72 5.97
CA VAL A 82 19.51 14.94 6.84
C VAL A 82 19.59 15.54 8.24
N ILE A 83 19.75 16.86 8.38
CA ILE A 83 19.82 17.52 9.69
C ILE A 83 18.51 17.32 10.48
N ILE A 84 17.36 17.51 9.84
CA ILE A 84 16.05 17.35 10.49
C ILE A 84 15.84 15.90 10.90
N THR A 85 16.14 14.94 10.01
CA THR A 85 16.07 13.51 10.33
C THR A 85 16.97 13.16 11.51
N PHE A 86 18.20 13.70 11.55
CA PHE A 86 19.13 13.47 12.66
C PHE A 86 18.59 14.02 13.99
N ILE A 87 18.04 15.24 14.00
CA ILE A 87 17.47 15.86 15.20
C ILE A 87 16.30 15.02 15.74
N VAL A 88 15.38 14.62 14.86
CA VAL A 88 14.22 13.79 15.25
C VAL A 88 14.69 12.42 15.76
N ALA A 89 15.67 11.80 15.09
CA ALA A 89 16.25 10.54 15.53
C ALA A 89 16.97 10.64 16.88
N PHE A 90 17.76 11.70 17.11
CA PHE A 90 18.46 11.92 18.36
C PHE A 90 17.51 12.24 19.53
N TYR A 91 16.45 13.01 19.27
CA TYR A 91 15.40 13.23 20.27
C TYR A 91 14.65 11.93 20.60
N THR A 92 14.32 11.13 19.59
CA THR A 92 13.72 9.79 19.79
C THR A 92 14.63 8.88 20.59
N PHE A 93 15.94 8.91 20.33
CA PHE A 93 16.96 8.22 21.13
C PHE A 93 16.87 8.63 22.60
N ALA A 94 16.84 9.93 22.90
CA ALA A 94 16.73 10.43 24.28
C ALA A 94 15.47 9.90 24.99
N VAL A 95 14.33 9.88 24.30
CA VAL A 95 13.07 9.37 24.84
C VAL A 95 13.14 7.88 25.18
N TYR A 96 13.72 7.05 24.31
CA TYR A 96 13.84 5.62 24.57
C TYR A 96 14.84 5.28 25.65
N VAL A 97 15.99 5.97 25.67
CA VAL A 97 16.94 5.90 26.77
C VAL A 97 16.23 6.21 28.09
N GLY A 98 15.35 7.22 28.15
CA GLY A 98 14.60 7.55 29.36
C GLY A 98 13.72 6.44 29.94
N SER A 99 13.31 5.46 29.13
CA SER A 99 12.59 4.29 29.64
C SER A 99 13.53 3.38 30.44
N SER A 100 14.59 2.91 29.78
CA SER A 100 15.51 1.88 30.23
C SER A 100 16.62 2.39 31.16
N ILE A 101 16.93 3.69 31.17
CA ILE A 101 17.93 4.30 32.05
C ILE A 101 17.62 4.12 33.54
N TYR A 102 16.35 3.89 33.85
CA TYR A 102 15.89 3.66 35.22
C TYR A 102 16.19 2.25 35.73
N THR A 103 16.40 1.26 34.86
CA THR A 103 16.58 -0.13 35.30
C THR A 103 17.81 -0.30 36.17
N SER A 104 18.89 0.44 35.86
CA SER A 104 20.09 0.50 36.68
C SER A 104 19.87 1.12 38.07
N SER A 105 18.78 1.87 38.26
CA SER A 105 18.41 2.50 39.52
C SER A 105 17.43 1.67 40.35
N GLN A 106 16.90 0.56 39.83
CA GLN A 106 15.84 -0.21 40.50
C GLN A 106 16.24 -0.75 41.87
N GLU A 107 17.45 -1.30 42.02
CA GLU A 107 17.94 -1.83 43.30
C GLU A 107 18.06 -0.72 44.36
N ALA A 108 18.64 0.41 43.98
CA ALA A 108 18.74 1.56 44.87
C ALA A 108 17.36 2.16 45.24
N VAL A 109 16.37 2.10 44.34
CA VAL A 109 14.99 2.50 44.64
C VAL A 109 14.35 1.55 45.66
N ILE A 110 14.58 0.24 45.54
CA ILE A 110 14.12 -0.76 46.52
C ILE A 110 14.69 -0.44 47.90
N GLU A 111 16.00 -0.21 47.99
CA GLU A 111 16.68 0.09 49.26
C GLU A 111 16.21 1.42 49.88
N VAL A 112 16.10 2.48 49.09
CA VAL A 112 15.78 3.84 49.58
C VAL A 112 14.31 3.97 50.00
N PHE A 113 13.39 3.36 49.25
CA PHE A 113 11.95 3.50 49.49
C PHE A 113 11.32 2.31 50.20
N GLY A 114 12.06 1.21 50.42
CA GLY A 114 11.57 0.02 51.10
C GLY A 114 10.44 -0.70 50.36
N VAL A 115 10.49 -0.69 49.03
CA VAL A 115 9.46 -1.27 48.15
C VAL A 115 9.90 -2.61 47.57
N SER A 116 8.95 -3.44 47.14
CA SER A 116 9.24 -4.70 46.44
C SER A 116 9.87 -4.46 45.06
N HIS A 117 10.46 -5.53 44.49
CA HIS A 117 10.99 -5.48 43.12
C HIS A 117 9.91 -5.11 42.10
N VAL A 118 8.72 -5.71 42.22
CA VAL A 118 7.59 -5.45 41.31
C VAL A 118 7.17 -3.98 41.38
N GLU A 119 7.11 -3.41 42.58
CA GLU A 119 6.85 -1.98 42.77
C GLU A 119 7.95 -1.13 42.14
N SER A 120 9.24 -1.46 42.35
CA SER A 120 10.33 -0.72 41.73
C SER A 120 10.26 -0.76 40.19
N SER A 121 9.91 -1.89 39.58
CA SER A 121 9.70 -2.05 38.14
C SER A 121 8.56 -1.20 37.56
N LEU A 122 7.62 -0.75 38.40
CA LEU A 122 6.53 0.14 37.99
C LEU A 122 7.04 1.45 37.39
N GLY A 123 8.21 1.94 37.80
CA GLY A 123 8.81 3.14 37.22
C GLY A 123 9.09 2.99 35.72
N LEU A 124 9.67 1.85 35.29
CA LEU A 124 9.87 1.50 33.88
C LEU A 124 8.52 1.33 33.18
N ALA A 125 7.62 0.54 33.78
CA ALA A 125 6.33 0.21 33.19
C ALA A 125 5.46 1.47 32.94
N LEU A 126 5.36 2.38 33.92
CA LEU A 126 4.56 3.60 33.81
C LEU A 126 5.12 4.60 32.81
N TYR A 127 6.44 4.71 32.67
CA TYR A 127 7.03 5.52 31.63
C TYR A 127 6.62 5.02 30.24
N VAL A 128 6.64 3.70 30.06
CA VAL A 128 6.25 3.05 28.81
C VAL A 128 4.77 3.23 28.51
N LEU A 129 3.91 2.98 29.50
CA LEU A 129 2.48 3.22 29.41
C LEU A 129 2.16 4.69 29.08
N GLY A 130 2.86 5.61 29.75
CA GLY A 130 2.72 7.04 29.57
C GLY A 130 2.93 7.45 28.12
N TYR A 131 4.03 7.03 27.48
CA TYR A 131 4.27 7.40 26.09
C TYR A 131 3.26 6.76 25.13
N GLY A 132 2.80 5.53 25.40
CA GLY A 132 1.77 4.89 24.60
C GLY A 132 0.46 5.67 24.58
N ILE A 133 0.01 6.11 25.76
CA ILE A 133 -1.18 6.95 25.92
C ILE A 133 -0.95 8.33 25.33
N GLY A 134 0.23 8.92 25.51
CA GLY A 134 0.57 10.20 24.92
C GLY A 134 0.47 10.19 23.38
N CYS A 135 0.89 9.11 22.72
CA CYS A 135 0.80 8.99 21.26
C CYS A 135 -0.63 9.14 20.75
N LEU A 136 -1.63 8.64 21.49
CA LEU A 136 -3.05 8.78 21.15
C LEU A 136 -3.53 10.24 21.13
N LEU A 137 -2.95 11.10 21.96
CA LEU A 137 -3.31 12.51 22.03
C LEU A 137 -2.52 13.34 21.02
N PHE A 138 -1.20 13.24 21.05
CA PHE A 138 -0.34 14.17 20.32
C PHE A 138 -0.18 13.85 18.84
N SER A 139 -0.33 12.57 18.44
CA SER A 139 -0.23 12.19 17.03
C SER A 139 -1.36 12.78 16.19
N PRO A 140 -2.65 12.63 16.56
CA PRO A 140 -3.75 13.28 15.83
C PRO A 140 -3.71 14.80 15.88
N LEU A 141 -3.30 15.40 17.01
CA LEU A 141 -3.13 16.84 17.11
C LEU A 141 -2.12 17.38 16.09
N SER A 142 -1.10 16.60 15.73
CA SER A 142 -0.10 16.98 14.73
C SER A 142 -0.62 17.00 13.29
N GLU A 143 -1.77 16.38 13.03
CA GLU A 143 -2.41 16.34 11.71
C GLU A 143 -3.38 17.50 11.47
N VAL A 144 -3.72 18.25 12.53
CA VAL A 144 -4.56 19.45 12.44
C VAL A 144 -3.76 20.56 11.75
N PRO A 145 -4.15 21.05 10.56
CA PRO A 145 -3.40 22.05 9.80
C PRO A 145 -3.20 23.38 10.53
N ALA A 146 -4.07 23.73 11.48
CA ALA A 146 -3.90 24.93 12.30
C ALA A 146 -2.81 24.76 13.38
N ILE A 147 -2.59 23.53 13.85
CA ILE A 147 -1.60 23.20 14.88
C ILE A 147 -0.26 22.86 14.22
N GLY A 148 -0.28 21.92 13.28
CA GLY A 148 0.93 21.40 12.62
C GLY A 148 1.75 20.48 13.50
N ARG A 149 2.95 20.12 13.00
CA ARG A 149 3.81 19.13 13.68
C ARG A 149 4.64 19.78 14.77
N ASN A 150 5.10 21.02 14.59
CA ASN A 150 6.05 21.64 15.51
C ASN A 150 5.52 21.90 16.93
N PRO A 151 4.27 22.39 17.16
CA PRO A 151 3.83 22.72 18.51
C PRO A 151 3.71 21.52 19.47
N PRO A 152 3.16 20.35 19.07
CA PRO A 152 3.20 19.16 19.91
C PRO A 152 4.62 18.80 20.38
N TYR A 153 5.61 18.83 19.47
CA TYR A 153 7.02 18.61 19.79
C TYR A 153 7.58 19.67 20.77
N ALA A 154 7.30 20.94 20.52
CA ALA A 154 7.86 22.04 21.31
C ALA A 154 7.30 22.07 22.74
N ILE A 155 5.97 21.93 22.89
CA ILE A 155 5.31 22.00 24.19
C ILE A 155 5.60 20.75 25.01
N SER A 156 5.43 19.57 24.42
CA SER A 156 5.65 18.32 25.15
C SER A 156 7.13 18.14 25.49
N GLY A 157 8.04 18.49 24.57
CA GLY A 157 9.49 18.39 24.81
C GLY A 157 9.97 19.36 25.88
N PHE A 158 9.42 20.57 25.95
CA PHE A 158 9.69 21.49 27.05
C PHE A 158 9.28 20.89 28.39
N LEU A 159 8.05 20.38 28.47
CA LEU A 159 7.53 19.75 29.69
C LEU A 159 8.34 18.51 30.06
N PHE A 160 8.74 17.68 29.09
CA PHE A 160 9.59 16.52 29.31
C PHE A 160 10.93 16.90 29.96
N VAL A 161 11.65 17.87 29.39
CA VAL A 161 12.95 18.32 29.93
C VAL A 161 12.80 18.92 31.33
N ILE A 162 11.75 19.72 31.57
CA ILE A 162 11.50 20.32 32.88
C ILE A 162 11.12 19.26 33.92
N LEU A 163 10.34 18.25 33.54
CA LEU A 163 9.92 17.16 34.42
C LEU A 163 11.09 16.26 34.87
N CYS A 164 12.23 16.24 34.17
CA CYS A 164 13.42 15.53 34.64
C CYS A 164 13.92 16.08 35.98
N ILE A 165 13.79 17.39 36.23
CA ILE A 165 14.24 18.06 37.46
C ILE A 165 13.49 17.54 38.70
N PRO A 166 12.14 17.64 38.80
CA PRO A 166 11.42 17.10 39.95
C PRO A 166 11.57 15.58 40.05
N THR A 167 11.74 14.85 38.94
CA THR A 167 11.99 13.39 38.97
C THR A 167 13.30 13.06 39.67
N ALA A 168 14.36 13.84 39.44
CA ALA A 168 15.63 13.67 40.12
C ALA A 168 15.58 14.07 41.61
N LEU A 169 14.67 14.98 41.99
CA LEU A 169 14.60 15.57 43.33
C LEU A 169 13.53 14.96 44.23
N VAL A 170 12.65 14.11 43.69
CA VAL A 170 11.54 13.52 44.45
C VAL A 170 12.04 12.60 45.57
N ASN A 171 11.37 12.67 46.72
CA ASN A 171 11.76 11.95 47.93
C ASN A 171 10.68 10.98 48.43
N ASN A 172 9.67 10.69 47.61
CA ASN A 172 8.66 9.68 47.91
C ASN A 172 8.36 8.85 46.65
N PHE A 173 8.03 7.59 46.87
CA PHE A 173 7.85 6.61 45.80
C PHE A 173 6.65 6.95 44.89
N ALA A 174 5.50 7.34 45.47
CA ALA A 174 4.31 7.69 44.68
C ALA A 174 4.56 8.87 43.74
N GLY A 175 5.25 9.90 44.21
CA GLY A 175 5.67 11.04 43.40
C GLY A 175 6.60 10.64 42.26
N LEU A 176 7.55 9.73 42.52
CA LEU A 176 8.42 9.17 41.48
C LEU A 176 7.60 8.45 40.41
N MET A 177 6.61 7.64 40.78
CA MET A 177 5.75 6.92 39.83
C MET A 177 4.92 7.87 38.94
N VAL A 178 4.31 8.90 39.53
CA VAL A 178 3.57 9.93 38.78
C VAL A 178 4.48 10.67 37.82
N LEU A 179 5.67 11.07 38.27
CA LEU A 179 6.63 11.78 37.43
C LEU A 179 7.17 10.91 36.30
N ARG A 180 7.40 9.62 36.54
CA ARG A 180 7.81 8.64 35.50
C ARG A 180 6.74 8.49 34.43
N PHE A 181 5.46 8.40 34.82
CA PHE A 181 4.34 8.40 33.88
C PHE A 181 4.28 9.69 33.05
N LEU A 182 4.35 10.85 33.71
CA LEU A 182 4.27 12.15 33.03
C LEU A 182 5.45 12.39 32.08
N LEU A 183 6.66 11.96 32.45
CA LEU A 183 7.82 11.97 31.56
C LEU A 183 7.54 11.17 30.28
N GLY A 184 7.08 9.91 30.42
CA GLY A 184 6.70 9.09 29.28
C GLY A 184 5.62 9.77 28.42
N PHE A 185 4.55 10.25 29.06
CA PHE A 185 3.44 10.91 28.37
C PHE A 185 3.87 12.12 27.55
N MET A 186 4.73 12.98 28.09
CA MET A 186 5.22 14.18 27.39
C MET A 186 6.26 13.86 26.31
N ALA A 187 6.88 12.68 26.36
CA ALA A 187 7.88 12.24 25.40
C ALA A 187 7.28 11.64 24.10
N SER A 188 6.00 11.32 24.10
CA SER A 188 5.35 10.52 23.05
C SER A 188 5.33 11.10 21.62
N PRO A 189 5.33 12.43 21.35
CA PRO A 189 5.23 12.92 19.97
C PRO A 189 6.40 12.45 19.08
N ALA A 190 7.58 12.27 19.67
CA ALA A 190 8.74 11.68 19.00
C ALA A 190 8.47 10.26 18.52
N LEU A 191 7.77 9.48 19.34
CA LEU A 191 7.56 8.06 19.12
C LEU A 191 6.47 7.78 18.09
N ALA A 192 5.48 8.66 17.98
CA ALA A 192 4.42 8.54 16.99
C ALA A 192 4.90 8.78 15.54
N THR A 193 6.05 9.43 15.37
CA THR A 193 6.51 9.92 14.06
C THR A 193 7.87 9.34 13.62
N ALA A 194 8.69 8.88 14.57
CA ALA A 194 10.00 8.27 14.30
C ALA A 194 9.88 6.74 14.30
N GLY A 195 10.25 6.11 13.19
CA GLY A 195 9.98 4.69 12.93
C GLY A 195 10.44 3.72 14.03
N ALA A 196 9.61 2.68 14.24
CA ALA A 196 9.73 1.58 15.21
C ALA A 196 11.04 0.75 15.17
N SER A 197 12.06 1.13 14.39
CA SER A 197 13.33 0.39 14.34
C SER A 197 14.54 1.20 14.79
N LEU A 198 14.42 2.53 14.84
CA LEU A 198 15.36 3.34 15.63
C LEU A 198 15.15 3.01 17.12
N THR A 199 13.92 2.74 17.52
CA THR A 199 13.49 2.52 18.90
C THR A 199 14.23 1.40 19.60
N ASP A 200 14.42 0.27 18.89
CA ASP A 200 14.96 -0.95 19.49
C ASP A 200 16.46 -0.83 19.74
N ILE A 201 17.20 -0.24 18.80
CA ILE A 201 18.66 -0.02 18.88
C ILE A 201 19.00 0.97 20.01
N TRP A 202 18.22 2.04 20.13
CA TRP A 202 18.52 3.16 21.01
C TRP A 202 18.14 2.91 22.48
N ALA A 203 17.06 2.18 22.74
CA ALA A 203 16.65 1.80 24.11
C ALA A 203 17.73 0.99 24.84
N ALA A 204 18.51 0.21 24.11
CA ALA A 204 19.54 -0.66 24.64
C ALA A 204 20.78 0.08 25.18
N LEU A 205 20.96 1.37 24.85
CA LEU A 205 22.05 2.20 25.35
C LEU A 205 21.75 2.83 26.73
N GLY A 206 20.49 2.80 27.18
CA GLY A 206 20.11 3.40 28.47
C GLY A 206 20.73 2.70 29.69
N PRO A 207 20.61 1.36 29.82
CA PRO A 207 21.20 0.65 30.95
C PRO A 207 22.72 0.74 30.99
N THR A 208 23.39 0.73 29.82
CA THR A 208 24.85 0.83 29.76
C THR A 208 25.35 2.18 30.23
N LEU A 209 24.75 3.29 29.77
CA LEU A 209 25.16 4.63 30.19
C LEU A 209 24.95 4.82 31.70
N SER A 210 23.76 4.45 32.18
CA SER A 210 23.39 4.65 33.57
C SER A 210 24.04 3.69 34.56
N SER A 211 24.38 2.45 34.20
CA SER A 211 25.01 1.51 35.14
C SER A 211 26.33 2.03 35.70
N TYR A 212 27.11 2.77 34.90
CA TYR A 212 28.35 3.40 35.36
C TYR A 212 28.08 4.67 36.19
N ALA A 213 27.09 5.47 35.77
CA ALA A 213 26.79 6.74 36.42
C ALA A 213 26.07 6.54 37.77
N VAL A 214 25.08 5.66 37.84
CA VAL A 214 24.32 5.36 39.07
C VAL A 214 25.22 4.78 40.16
N LYS A 215 26.18 3.92 39.80
CA LYS A 215 27.14 3.35 40.76
C LYS A 215 27.96 4.43 41.49
N SER A 216 28.32 5.50 40.80
CA SER A 216 29.23 6.54 41.33
C SER A 216 28.50 7.78 41.86
N LEU A 217 27.37 8.15 41.25
CA LEU A 217 26.65 9.40 41.50
C LEU A 217 25.25 9.19 42.12
N GLY A 218 24.85 7.93 42.31
CA GLY A 218 23.59 7.53 42.94
C GLY A 218 22.40 7.46 41.97
N TRP A 219 21.31 6.85 42.44
CA TRP A 219 20.12 6.52 41.62
C TRP A 219 19.44 7.74 40.98
N ARG A 220 19.50 8.91 41.63
CA ARG A 220 18.92 10.17 41.12
C ARG A 220 19.60 10.63 39.85
N PHE A 221 20.87 10.24 39.65
CA PHE A 221 21.64 10.69 38.49
C PHE A 221 21.09 10.16 37.17
N SER A 222 20.39 9.02 37.15
CA SER A 222 19.68 8.54 35.96
C SER A 222 18.71 9.58 35.37
N SER A 223 18.05 10.37 36.22
CA SER A 223 17.15 11.45 35.78
C SER A 223 17.90 12.69 35.30
N TRP A 224 19.04 13.02 35.93
CA TRP A 224 19.92 14.10 35.47
C TRP A 224 20.57 13.77 34.14
N GLU A 225 20.99 12.53 33.94
CA GLU A 225 21.55 12.02 32.70
C GLU A 225 20.54 12.11 31.55
N LEU A 226 19.28 11.72 31.79
CA LEU A 226 18.20 11.91 30.84
C LEU A 226 18.02 13.39 30.46
N MET A 227 18.10 14.31 31.42
CA MET A 227 18.02 15.76 31.17
C MET A 227 19.20 16.26 30.33
N ILE A 228 20.41 15.78 30.59
CA ILE A 228 21.63 16.14 29.85
C ILE A 228 21.55 15.68 28.38
N ILE A 229 20.91 14.54 28.11
CA ILE A 229 20.72 14.03 26.75
C ILE A 229 19.54 14.76 26.07
N ALA A 230 18.40 14.85 26.75
CA ALA A 230 17.16 15.38 26.19
C ALA A 230 17.16 16.90 26.00
N GLY A 231 17.79 17.64 26.92
CA GLY A 231 17.85 19.10 26.89
C GLY A 231 18.48 19.64 25.60
N PRO A 232 19.71 19.25 25.25
CA PRO A 232 20.34 19.65 23.99
C PRO A 232 19.57 19.17 22.75
N ALA A 233 18.98 17.97 22.78
CA ALA A 233 18.15 17.47 21.68
C ALA A 233 16.90 18.36 21.46
N PHE A 234 16.23 18.74 22.55
CA PHE A 234 15.10 19.64 22.54
C PHE A 234 15.49 21.05 22.06
N LEU A 235 16.61 21.60 22.55
CA LEU A 235 17.14 22.89 22.09
C LEU A 235 17.41 22.85 20.58
N ALA A 236 18.11 21.81 20.10
CA ALA A 236 18.36 21.65 18.67
C ALA A 236 17.06 21.59 17.85
N MET A 237 16.03 20.91 18.37
CA MET A 237 14.71 20.85 17.74
C MET A 237 14.06 22.23 17.63
N ILE A 238 13.95 22.99 18.72
CA ILE A 238 13.28 24.30 18.68
C ILE A 238 14.03 25.33 17.84
N PHE A 239 15.36 25.20 17.72
CA PHE A 239 16.20 26.13 16.97
C PHE A 239 16.37 25.77 15.49
N PHE A 240 16.29 24.48 15.11
CA PHE A 240 16.64 24.05 13.76
C PHE A 240 15.54 23.28 13.02
N MET A 241 14.42 22.92 13.67
CA MET A 241 13.32 22.19 13.03
C MET A 241 12.24 23.13 12.50
N PRO A 242 12.17 23.37 11.18
CA PRO A 242 11.06 24.10 10.57
C PRO A 242 9.80 23.22 10.50
N GLU A 243 8.64 23.86 10.32
CA GLU A 243 7.38 23.13 10.09
C GLU A 243 7.50 22.26 8.83
N THR A 244 7.18 20.98 8.98
CA THR A 244 7.34 19.95 7.91
C THR A 244 6.00 19.50 7.34
N SER A 245 4.88 19.89 7.94
CA SER A 245 3.55 19.54 7.47
C SER A 245 3.12 20.42 6.30
N GLY A 246 3.00 19.83 5.10
CA GLY A 246 2.54 20.54 3.90
C GLY A 246 1.14 21.15 4.07
N SER A 247 0.23 20.46 4.75
CA SER A 247 -1.12 20.95 5.04
C SER A 247 -1.11 22.20 5.92
N THR A 248 -0.19 22.26 6.90
CA THR A 248 -0.01 23.41 7.80
C THR A 248 0.59 24.60 7.06
N ILE A 249 1.64 24.35 6.26
CA ILE A 249 2.27 25.40 5.45
C ILE A 249 1.25 26.04 4.51
N LEU A 250 0.43 25.23 3.82
CA LEU A 250 -0.63 25.72 2.94
C LEU A 250 -1.76 26.41 3.70
N TYR A 251 -2.12 25.93 4.90
CA TYR A 251 -3.11 26.59 5.77
C TYR A 251 -2.70 28.02 6.12
N TYR A 252 -1.45 28.21 6.57
CA TYR A 252 -0.96 29.56 6.89
C TYR A 252 -0.71 30.42 5.65
N LYS A 253 -0.36 29.81 4.50
CA LYS A 253 -0.33 30.51 3.20
C LYS A 253 -1.72 31.03 2.83
N ALA A 254 -2.76 30.21 2.98
CA ALA A 254 -4.14 30.59 2.71
C ALA A 254 -4.62 31.69 3.65
N LYS A 255 -4.35 31.56 4.95
CA LYS A 255 -4.65 32.59 5.95
C LYS A 255 -4.03 33.93 5.60
N ARG A 256 -2.75 33.97 5.23
CA ARG A 256 -2.07 35.19 4.80
C ARG A 256 -2.72 35.80 3.55
N LEU A 257 -3.01 34.97 2.54
CA LEU A 257 -3.66 35.47 1.33
C LEU A 257 -5.06 36.04 1.62
N ARG A 258 -5.81 35.47 2.57
CA ARG A 258 -7.08 36.06 3.04
C ARG A 258 -6.87 37.43 3.68
N GLU A 259 -5.84 37.58 4.52
CA GLU A 259 -5.50 38.85 5.18
C GLU A 259 -5.01 39.90 4.17
N GLU A 260 -4.21 39.52 3.17
CA GLU A 260 -3.64 40.42 2.16
C GLU A 260 -4.65 40.84 1.07
N THR A 261 -5.51 39.92 0.63
CA THR A 261 -6.46 40.16 -0.46
C THR A 261 -7.87 40.55 0.01
N GLY A 262 -8.18 40.36 1.29
CA GLY A 262 -9.53 40.51 1.84
C GLY A 262 -10.52 39.43 1.37
N ASN A 263 -10.10 38.48 0.53
CA ASN A 263 -10.98 37.45 -0.02
C ASN A 263 -11.08 36.24 0.93
N GLN A 264 -12.22 36.09 1.61
CA GLN A 264 -12.50 35.00 2.55
C GLN A 264 -12.71 33.63 1.87
N THR A 265 -12.84 33.56 0.55
CA THR A 265 -13.04 32.29 -0.16
C THR A 265 -11.75 31.49 -0.32
N LEU A 266 -10.58 32.09 -0.11
CA LEU A 266 -9.28 31.43 -0.26
C LEU A 266 -9.03 30.45 0.90
N MET A 267 -8.99 29.16 0.62
CA MET A 267 -8.77 28.10 1.62
C MET A 267 -7.79 27.05 1.09
N SER A 268 -7.05 26.39 1.98
CA SER A 268 -6.26 25.22 1.59
C SER A 268 -7.14 23.98 1.49
N ASP A 269 -6.69 22.96 0.75
CA ASP A 269 -7.44 21.70 0.61
C ASP A 269 -7.70 21.01 1.96
N ALA A 270 -6.71 21.08 2.84
CA ALA A 270 -6.80 20.51 4.18
C ALA A 270 -7.78 21.30 5.07
N GLU A 271 -7.77 22.62 4.96
CA GLU A 271 -8.72 23.50 5.66
C GLU A 271 -10.16 23.23 5.20
N ARG A 272 -10.38 23.08 3.89
CA ARG A 272 -11.70 22.80 3.33
C ARG A 272 -12.24 21.46 3.79
N LYS A 273 -11.40 20.41 3.81
CA LYS A 273 -11.77 19.07 4.30
C LYS A 273 -12.08 19.04 5.80
N GLN A 274 -11.60 20.02 6.57
CA GLN A 274 -11.79 20.09 8.02
C GLN A 274 -12.76 21.21 8.47
N LYS A 275 -13.27 22.03 7.55
CA LYS A 275 -14.09 23.21 7.85
C LYS A 275 -15.34 22.89 8.69
N ASP A 276 -15.92 21.70 8.49
CA ASP A 276 -17.14 21.26 9.19
C ASP A 276 -16.85 20.35 10.40
N LEU A 277 -15.59 20.08 10.71
CA LEU A 277 -15.19 19.19 11.81
C LEU A 277 -14.81 20.00 13.05
N ARG A 278 -15.45 19.73 14.19
CA ARG A 278 -14.99 20.27 15.47
C ARG A 278 -13.69 19.57 15.88
N VAL A 279 -12.77 20.30 16.51
CA VAL A 279 -11.52 19.72 17.05
C VAL A 279 -11.81 18.56 18.01
N SER A 280 -12.89 18.65 18.79
CA SER A 280 -13.33 17.58 19.68
C SER A 280 -13.79 16.33 18.94
N SER A 281 -14.51 16.46 17.81
CA SER A 281 -14.91 15.30 17.00
C SER A 281 -13.71 14.70 16.28
N LEU A 282 -12.75 15.53 15.85
CA LEU A 282 -11.51 15.05 15.24
C LEU A 282 -10.64 14.27 16.24
N LEU A 283 -10.53 14.74 17.48
CA LEU A 283 -9.84 14.00 18.55
C LEU A 283 -10.58 12.71 18.91
N PHE A 284 -11.91 12.75 19.02
CA PHE A 284 -12.71 11.57 19.32
C PHE A 284 -12.61 10.51 18.20
N ASP A 285 -12.73 10.93 16.94
CA ASP A 285 -12.56 10.06 15.79
C ASP A 285 -11.13 9.50 15.74
N ALA A 286 -10.11 10.32 15.98
CA ALA A 286 -8.73 9.85 15.98
C ALA A 286 -8.38 8.92 17.16
N LEU A 287 -9.14 8.97 18.25
CA LEU A 287 -9.02 8.03 19.36
C LEU A 287 -9.78 6.72 19.09
N ILE A 288 -10.96 6.78 18.47
CA ILE A 288 -11.85 5.61 18.32
C ILE A 288 -11.64 4.87 17.00
N LYS A 289 -11.54 5.59 15.87
CA LYS A 289 -11.41 5.00 14.54
C LYS A 289 -10.26 4.00 14.42
N PRO A 290 -9.05 4.25 14.97
CA PRO A 290 -8.01 3.23 14.90
C PRO A 290 -8.36 1.93 15.64
N TRP A 291 -9.13 1.95 16.74
CA TRP A 291 -9.60 0.73 17.40
C TRP A 291 -10.73 0.05 16.63
N GLU A 292 -11.61 0.82 16.02
CA GLU A 292 -12.64 0.32 15.10
C GLU A 292 -11.99 -0.39 13.90
N ILE A 293 -10.97 0.21 13.28
CA ILE A 293 -10.21 -0.40 12.18
C ILE A 293 -9.52 -1.69 12.65
N ASN A 294 -8.86 -1.68 13.82
CA ASN A 294 -8.28 -2.91 14.38
C ASN A 294 -9.34 -3.97 14.65
N ALA A 295 -10.54 -3.62 15.13
CA ALA A 295 -11.58 -4.60 15.42
C ALA A 295 -12.25 -5.17 14.15
N LEU A 296 -12.35 -4.37 13.09
CA LEU A 296 -13.03 -4.74 11.84
C LEU A 296 -12.10 -5.33 10.79
N ASP A 297 -10.80 -5.03 10.83
CA ASP A 297 -9.78 -5.55 9.92
C ASP A 297 -8.85 -6.54 10.65
N PRO A 298 -9.05 -7.86 10.44
CA PRO A 298 -8.26 -8.90 11.10
C PRO A 298 -6.75 -8.82 10.81
N ALA A 299 -6.35 -8.30 9.63
CA ALA A 299 -4.94 -8.18 9.28
C ALA A 299 -4.27 -7.08 10.11
N ILE A 300 -4.95 -5.94 10.28
CA ILE A 300 -4.46 -4.86 11.14
C ILE A 300 -4.44 -5.31 12.61
N LEU A 301 -5.48 -6.00 13.07
CA LEU A 301 -5.51 -6.56 14.43
C LEU A 301 -4.31 -7.46 14.70
N PHE A 302 -4.05 -8.40 13.78
CA PHE A 302 -2.94 -9.33 13.88
C PHE A 302 -1.60 -8.58 13.97
N THR A 303 -1.35 -7.62 13.08
CA THR A 303 -0.09 -6.85 13.12
C THR A 303 0.07 -6.04 14.40
N THR A 304 -1.02 -5.48 14.95
CA THR A 304 -1.03 -4.71 16.20
C THR A 304 -0.77 -5.60 17.42
N VAL A 305 -1.41 -6.78 17.50
CA VAL A 305 -1.20 -7.74 18.59
C VAL A 305 0.19 -8.36 18.51
N TYR A 306 0.63 -8.73 17.30
CA TYR A 306 1.95 -9.33 17.12
C TYR A 306 3.07 -8.36 17.51
N MET A 307 3.00 -7.11 17.06
CA MET A 307 3.94 -6.07 17.50
C MET A 307 3.87 -5.85 19.01
N GLY A 308 2.68 -5.92 19.61
CA GLY A 308 2.48 -5.92 21.05
C GLY A 308 3.29 -7.00 21.77
N ILE A 309 3.13 -8.26 21.34
CA ILE A 309 3.81 -9.43 21.90
C ILE A 309 5.33 -9.31 21.74
N LEU A 310 5.83 -8.92 20.56
CA LEU A 310 7.26 -8.73 20.32
C LEU A 310 7.85 -7.66 21.24
N TYR A 311 7.13 -6.54 21.39
CA TYR A 311 7.57 -5.44 22.23
C TYR A 311 7.51 -5.80 23.72
N GLY A 312 6.47 -6.50 24.17
CA GLY A 312 6.39 -7.07 25.52
C GLY A 312 7.54 -8.04 25.81
N THR A 313 7.85 -8.90 24.85
CA THR A 313 8.98 -9.84 24.93
C THR A 313 10.30 -9.10 25.05
N TYR A 314 10.52 -8.04 24.26
CA TYR A 314 11.71 -7.19 24.39
C TYR A 314 11.85 -6.60 25.80
N TYR A 315 10.79 -6.05 26.36
CA TYR A 315 10.84 -5.46 27.71
C TYR A 315 10.99 -6.51 28.82
N SER A 316 10.52 -7.75 28.61
CA SER A 316 10.75 -8.84 29.56
C SER A 316 12.25 -9.10 29.80
N PHE A 317 13.11 -8.79 28.84
CA PHE A 317 14.56 -8.96 28.99
C PHE A 317 15.19 -8.00 30.01
N PHE A 318 14.55 -6.85 30.32
CA PHE A 318 15.00 -6.02 31.44
C PHE A 318 14.90 -6.75 32.78
N GLU A 319 13.98 -7.69 32.91
CA GLU A 319 13.78 -8.51 34.10
C GLU A 319 14.56 -9.85 34.02
N SER A 320 14.77 -10.38 32.81
CA SER A 320 15.51 -11.64 32.59
C SER A 320 17.02 -11.49 32.70
N LEU A 321 17.63 -10.44 32.12
CA LEU A 321 19.09 -10.30 32.09
C LEU A 321 19.72 -10.25 33.49
N PRO A 322 19.16 -9.52 34.48
CA PRO A 322 19.66 -9.53 35.86
C PRO A 322 19.53 -10.90 36.55
N LEU A 323 18.65 -11.79 36.09
CA LEU A 323 18.52 -13.16 36.60
C LEU A 323 19.52 -14.14 35.96
N VAL A 324 19.95 -13.88 34.73
CA VAL A 324 20.84 -14.79 33.99
C VAL A 324 22.31 -14.43 34.20
N TYR A 325 22.71 -13.20 33.89
CA TYR A 325 24.14 -12.88 33.77
C TYR A 325 24.88 -12.79 35.11
N PRO A 326 24.33 -12.11 36.13
CA PRO A 326 24.94 -12.13 37.46
C PRO A 326 24.92 -13.53 38.09
N VAL A 327 23.79 -14.23 38.04
CA VAL A 327 23.60 -15.49 38.77
C VAL A 327 24.32 -16.67 38.11
N MET A 328 24.26 -16.78 36.78
CA MET A 328 24.82 -17.93 36.06
C MET A 328 26.26 -17.70 35.59
N TYR A 329 26.65 -16.45 35.33
CA TYR A 329 27.94 -16.11 34.74
C TYR A 329 28.81 -15.21 35.63
N GLY A 330 28.32 -14.79 36.80
CA GLY A 330 29.08 -13.96 37.74
C GLY A 330 29.34 -12.54 37.26
N PHE A 331 28.51 -12.00 36.36
CA PHE A 331 28.66 -10.64 35.85
C PHE A 331 28.28 -9.61 36.92
N ASN A 332 29.00 -8.49 36.96
CA ASN A 332 28.59 -7.33 37.74
C ASN A 332 27.52 -6.51 36.98
N ALA A 333 27.00 -5.47 37.62
CA ALA A 333 25.96 -4.62 37.04
C ALA A 333 26.41 -3.96 35.72
N GLU A 334 27.68 -3.55 35.64
CA GLU A 334 28.24 -2.90 34.45
C GLU A 334 28.35 -3.87 33.27
N SER A 335 28.90 -5.06 33.49
CA SER A 335 29.00 -6.12 32.48
C SER A 335 27.62 -6.62 32.04
N THR A 336 26.65 -6.68 32.95
CA THR A 336 25.26 -7.02 32.62
C THR A 336 24.62 -5.95 31.74
N GLY A 337 24.86 -4.67 32.04
CA GLY A 337 24.46 -3.56 31.18
C GLY A 337 24.99 -3.70 29.75
N LEU A 338 26.26 -4.09 29.58
CA LEU A 338 26.88 -4.25 28.26
C LEU A 338 26.20 -5.31 27.36
N ILE A 339 25.49 -6.29 27.93
CA ILE A 339 24.77 -7.29 27.14
C ILE A 339 23.68 -6.66 26.28
N PHE A 340 23.04 -5.58 26.75
CA PHE A 340 22.07 -4.83 25.94
C PHE A 340 22.69 -4.29 24.65
N LEU A 341 24.01 -4.06 24.58
CA LEU A 341 24.66 -3.61 23.34
C LEU A 341 24.55 -4.61 22.20
N CYS A 342 24.22 -5.89 22.44
CA CYS A 342 24.01 -6.87 21.36
C CYS A 342 22.89 -6.49 20.39
N VAL A 343 21.96 -5.63 20.82
CA VAL A 343 20.86 -5.09 20.03
C VAL A 343 21.39 -4.19 18.89
N ALA A 344 22.47 -3.44 19.13
CA ALA A 344 23.04 -2.51 18.16
C ALA A 344 23.65 -3.18 16.91
N PRO A 345 24.57 -4.16 17.01
CA PRO A 345 25.09 -4.85 15.83
C PRO A 345 24.01 -5.65 15.10
N ALA A 346 23.06 -6.24 15.82
CA ALA A 346 21.91 -6.93 15.21
C ALA A 346 21.05 -5.97 14.38
N GLY A 347 20.69 -4.82 14.95
CA GLY A 347 19.92 -3.77 14.27
C GLY A 347 20.67 -3.15 13.10
N LEU A 348 21.97 -2.89 13.22
CA LEU A 348 22.81 -2.37 12.13
C LEU A 348 22.90 -3.35 10.95
N LEU A 349 23.06 -4.65 11.25
CA LEU A 349 23.05 -5.70 10.23
C LEU A 349 21.68 -5.75 9.52
N ALA A 350 20.59 -5.79 10.29
CA ALA A 350 19.23 -5.81 9.75
C ALA A 350 18.93 -4.56 8.90
N PHE A 351 19.32 -3.37 9.39
CA PHE A 351 19.20 -2.11 8.65
C PHE A 351 19.97 -2.13 7.34
N THR A 352 21.22 -2.59 7.36
CA THR A 352 22.06 -2.66 6.15
C THR A 352 21.42 -3.57 5.10
N ILE A 353 20.97 -4.76 5.49
CA ILE A 353 20.28 -5.70 4.60
C ILE A 353 18.98 -5.09 4.06
N HIS A 354 18.22 -4.40 4.91
CA HIS A 354 16.96 -3.76 4.52
C HIS A 354 17.19 -2.62 3.51
N VAL A 355 18.20 -1.76 3.72
CA VAL A 355 18.55 -0.69 2.77
C VAL A 355 18.96 -1.27 1.41
N ILE A 356 19.74 -2.35 1.39
CA ILE A 356 20.09 -3.07 0.16
C ILE A 356 18.83 -3.58 -0.52
N TYR A 357 17.93 -4.24 0.21
CA TYR A 357 16.65 -4.72 -0.30
C TYR A 357 15.79 -3.60 -0.89
N LEU A 358 15.66 -2.47 -0.19
CA LEU A 358 14.89 -1.32 -0.66
C LEU A 358 15.49 -0.75 -1.95
N LYS A 359 16.82 -0.54 -1.98
CA LYS A 359 17.53 0.04 -3.13
C LYS A 359 17.44 -0.82 -4.39
N TYR A 360 17.62 -2.13 -4.27
CA TYR A 360 17.73 -3.01 -5.43
C TYR A 360 16.42 -3.67 -5.85
N ARG A 361 15.43 -3.81 -4.95
CA ARG A 361 14.17 -4.49 -5.25
C ARG A 361 12.93 -3.60 -5.16
N VAL A 362 12.80 -2.81 -4.10
CA VAL A 362 11.57 -2.03 -3.86
C VAL A 362 11.52 -0.77 -4.71
N PHE A 363 12.50 0.12 -4.57
CA PHE A 363 12.51 1.41 -5.28
C PHE A 363 12.43 1.28 -6.81
N PRO A 364 13.20 0.39 -7.47
CA PRO A 364 13.12 0.23 -8.92
C PRO A 364 11.72 -0.23 -9.37
N ARG A 365 11.09 -1.15 -8.62
CA ARG A 365 9.75 -1.64 -8.94
C ARG A 365 8.66 -0.60 -8.66
N MET A 366 8.81 0.21 -7.62
CA MET A 366 7.89 1.32 -7.35
C MET A 366 7.98 2.40 -8.44
N MET A 367 9.18 2.79 -8.85
CA MET A 367 9.38 3.78 -9.91
C MET A 367 8.88 3.29 -11.27
N ASN A 368 9.00 2.00 -11.54
CA ASN A 368 8.54 1.40 -12.79
C ASN A 368 7.06 0.98 -12.75
N GLY A 369 6.33 1.23 -11.65
CA GLY A 369 4.93 0.83 -11.48
C GLY A 369 4.68 -0.69 -11.41
N THR A 370 5.73 -1.49 -11.25
CA THR A 370 5.68 -2.97 -11.24
C THR A 370 5.80 -3.56 -9.83
N PHE A 371 5.65 -2.73 -8.79
CA PHE A 371 5.75 -3.19 -7.40
C PHE A 371 4.67 -4.21 -7.03
N GLY A 372 3.53 -4.20 -7.73
CA GLY A 372 2.43 -5.12 -7.49
C GLY A 372 1.62 -4.72 -6.26
N GLU A 373 1.09 -5.73 -5.56
CA GLU A 373 0.25 -5.56 -4.37
C GLU A 373 1.01 -4.96 -3.18
N LEU A 374 0.31 -4.22 -2.32
CA LEU A 374 0.90 -3.53 -1.17
C LEU A 374 1.48 -4.50 -0.14
N GLU A 375 0.99 -5.73 -0.11
CA GLU A 375 1.44 -6.81 0.76
C GLU A 375 2.85 -7.28 0.42
N ASN A 376 3.40 -6.89 -0.73
CA ASN A 376 4.82 -7.09 -1.03
C ASN A 376 5.75 -6.40 -0.03
N HIS A 377 5.26 -5.38 0.70
CA HIS A 377 5.99 -4.79 1.82
C HIS A 377 6.16 -5.75 3.01
N LEU A 378 5.34 -6.79 3.14
CA LEU A 378 5.36 -7.76 4.25
C LEU A 378 6.35 -8.92 4.04
N ILE A 379 6.80 -9.16 2.80
CA ILE A 379 7.68 -10.29 2.45
C ILE A 379 8.96 -10.35 3.32
N PRO A 380 9.72 -9.24 3.53
CA PRO A 380 10.91 -9.29 4.37
C PRO A 380 10.61 -9.70 5.81
N GLY A 381 9.53 -9.17 6.39
CA GLY A 381 9.05 -9.51 7.73
C GLY A 381 8.68 -10.99 7.84
N MET A 382 8.00 -11.56 6.85
CA MET A 382 7.65 -12.99 6.84
C MET A 382 8.89 -13.87 6.86
N LEU A 383 9.89 -13.59 6.00
CA LEU A 383 11.12 -14.37 5.92
C LEU A 383 11.98 -14.26 7.18
N ALA A 384 11.94 -13.09 7.84
CA ALA A 384 12.68 -12.85 9.07
C ALA A 384 11.95 -13.35 10.33
N SER A 385 10.63 -13.58 10.25
CA SER A 385 9.81 -13.96 11.42
C SER A 385 10.23 -15.24 12.14
N PRO A 386 10.80 -16.28 11.50
CA PRO A 386 11.32 -17.45 12.22
C PRO A 386 12.56 -17.17 13.07
N PHE A 387 13.36 -16.15 12.73
CA PHE A 387 14.56 -15.83 13.51
C PHE A 387 14.24 -15.39 14.94
N ILE A 388 13.02 -14.87 15.17
CA ILE A 388 12.55 -14.45 16.49
C ILE A 388 12.44 -15.64 17.44
N PRO A 389 11.55 -16.63 17.21
CA PRO A 389 11.45 -17.78 18.10
C PRO A 389 12.75 -18.58 18.18
N ILE A 390 13.50 -18.74 17.09
CA ILE A 390 14.80 -19.43 17.14
C ILE A 390 15.74 -18.70 18.11
N GLY A 391 15.80 -17.37 18.06
CA GLY A 391 16.61 -16.57 18.98
C GLY A 391 16.17 -16.71 20.44
N LEU A 392 14.86 -16.68 20.68
CA LEU A 392 14.29 -16.86 22.03
C LEU A 392 14.57 -18.25 22.59
N PHE A 393 14.44 -19.32 21.80
CA PHE A 393 14.75 -20.68 22.23
C PHE A 393 16.25 -20.88 22.48
N ILE A 394 17.12 -20.28 21.64
CA ILE A 394 18.57 -20.28 21.93
C ILE A 394 18.81 -19.60 23.28
N TYR A 395 18.27 -18.41 23.52
CA TYR A 395 18.46 -17.73 24.80
C TYR A 395 17.97 -18.59 25.98
N ALA A 396 16.74 -19.10 25.90
CA ALA A 396 16.12 -19.90 26.96
C ALA A 396 16.95 -21.15 27.31
N TRP A 397 17.43 -21.88 26.31
CA TRP A 397 18.06 -23.18 26.53
C TRP A 397 19.57 -23.10 26.75
N THR A 398 20.19 -21.97 26.37
CA THR A 398 21.63 -21.72 26.58
C THR A 398 21.94 -20.87 27.80
N SER A 399 20.93 -20.27 28.45
CA SER A 399 21.07 -19.60 29.75
C SER A 399 21.31 -20.64 30.86
N ARG A 400 22.51 -21.20 30.89
CA ARG A 400 22.97 -22.23 31.85
C ARG A 400 24.41 -21.95 32.26
N PRO A 401 24.80 -22.26 33.52
CA PRO A 401 26.16 -22.06 33.99
C PRO A 401 27.23 -22.81 33.18
N GLU A 402 26.87 -23.95 32.58
CA GLU A 402 27.78 -24.80 31.79
C GLU A 402 28.07 -24.25 30.37
N ILE A 403 27.23 -23.35 29.87
CA ILE A 403 27.30 -22.85 28.49
C ILE A 403 27.84 -21.42 28.51
N HIS A 404 28.78 -21.11 27.63
CA HIS A 404 29.39 -19.78 27.56
C HIS A 404 28.35 -18.67 27.33
N TRP A 405 28.44 -17.57 28.08
CA TRP A 405 27.51 -16.41 28.09
C TRP A 405 27.22 -15.80 26.70
N ILE A 406 28.11 -16.01 25.73
CA ILE A 406 27.93 -15.54 24.36
C ILE A 406 26.75 -16.24 23.65
N ALA A 407 26.46 -17.49 23.99
CA ALA A 407 25.40 -18.26 23.36
C ALA A 407 24.00 -17.64 23.60
N PRO A 408 23.60 -17.33 24.85
CA PRO A 408 22.34 -16.63 25.06
C PRO A 408 22.36 -15.21 24.49
N THR A 409 23.50 -14.53 24.49
CA THR A 409 23.64 -13.20 23.87
C THR A 409 23.35 -13.24 22.36
N ILE A 410 23.82 -14.26 21.64
CA ILE A 410 23.53 -14.46 20.21
C ILE A 410 22.04 -14.73 19.99
N GLY A 411 21.41 -15.54 20.86
CA GLY A 411 19.97 -15.77 20.81
C GLY A 411 19.18 -14.47 20.92
N LEU A 412 19.54 -13.61 21.88
CA LEU A 412 18.95 -12.29 22.04
C LEU A 412 19.15 -11.43 20.79
N ALA A 413 20.37 -11.30 20.27
CA ALA A 413 20.69 -10.54 19.06
C ALA A 413 19.88 -11.01 17.83
N MET A 414 19.70 -12.32 17.66
CA MET A 414 18.93 -12.89 16.56
C MET A 414 17.43 -12.60 16.68
N SER A 415 16.89 -12.56 17.90
CA SER A 415 15.50 -12.18 18.13
C SER A 415 15.22 -10.72 17.75
N ILE A 416 16.17 -9.81 18.03
CA ILE A 416 16.12 -8.41 17.62
C ILE A 416 16.18 -8.28 16.10
N PHE A 417 17.06 -9.05 15.45
CA PHE A 417 17.19 -9.05 14.00
C PHE A 417 15.85 -9.37 13.32
N GLY A 418 15.14 -10.41 13.79
CA GLY A 418 13.81 -10.74 13.26
C GLY A 418 12.77 -9.65 13.55
N THR A 419 12.75 -9.14 14.79
CA THR A 419 11.81 -8.09 15.23
C THR A 419 11.94 -6.82 14.38
N TYR A 420 13.17 -6.43 14.02
CA TYR A 420 13.44 -5.29 13.14
C TYR A 420 12.70 -5.40 11.79
N PHE A 421 12.79 -6.55 11.12
CA PHE A 421 12.18 -6.72 9.80
C PHE A 421 10.66 -6.73 9.85
N ILE A 422 10.07 -7.32 10.89
CA ILE A 422 8.62 -7.28 11.10
C ILE A 422 8.16 -5.85 11.33
N ALA A 423 8.86 -5.10 12.18
CA ALA A 423 8.57 -3.70 12.43
C ALA A 423 8.62 -2.87 11.14
N GLN A 424 9.67 -3.01 10.33
CA GLN A 424 9.81 -2.30 9.06
C GLN A 424 8.73 -2.68 8.04
N SER A 425 8.40 -3.96 7.92
CA SER A 425 7.34 -4.43 7.03
C SER A 425 5.99 -3.83 7.39
N ILE A 426 5.64 -3.76 8.67
CA ILE A 426 4.36 -3.17 9.12
C ILE A 426 4.36 -1.65 8.92
N LEU A 427 5.47 -0.96 9.21
CA LEU A 427 5.61 0.49 8.99
C LEU A 427 5.44 0.90 7.52
N LEU A 428 5.89 0.06 6.58
CA LEU A 428 5.72 0.30 5.15
C LEU A 428 4.35 -0.13 4.64
N TYR A 429 3.72 -1.12 5.26
CA TYR A 429 2.42 -1.65 4.82
C TYR A 429 1.25 -0.74 5.23
N VAL A 430 1.13 -0.43 6.53
CA VAL A 430 -0.04 0.25 7.12
C VAL A 430 -0.38 1.62 6.48
N PRO A 431 0.59 2.52 6.23
CA PRO A 431 0.29 3.83 5.63
C PRO A 431 -0.20 3.74 4.20
N ASN A 432 0.17 2.69 3.48
CA ASN A 432 -0.19 2.53 2.09
C ASN A 432 -1.62 1.98 1.92
N ILE A 433 -2.10 1.16 2.85
CA ILE A 433 -3.48 0.65 2.85
C ILE A 433 -4.49 1.64 3.46
N TYR A 434 -4.10 2.40 4.49
CA TYR A 434 -4.95 3.39 5.13
C TYR A 434 -4.29 4.78 5.18
N PRO A 435 -4.06 5.46 4.04
CA PRO A 435 -3.30 6.72 3.99
C PRO A 435 -3.92 7.83 4.84
N ARG A 436 -5.25 7.86 4.94
CA ARG A 436 -6.00 8.87 5.70
C ARG A 436 -5.89 8.68 7.21
N TYR A 437 -5.74 7.45 7.68
CA TYR A 437 -5.76 7.10 9.11
C TYR A 437 -4.39 6.61 9.60
N ALA A 438 -3.33 6.76 8.79
CA ALA A 438 -2.02 6.19 9.06
C ALA A 438 -1.45 6.58 10.44
N ALA A 439 -1.48 7.87 10.80
CA ALA A 439 -0.97 8.32 12.11
C ALA A 439 -1.81 7.79 13.27
N SER A 440 -3.14 7.73 13.09
CA SER A 440 -4.07 7.17 14.09
C SER A 440 -3.87 5.66 14.28
N ILE A 441 -3.63 4.91 13.21
CA ILE A 441 -3.34 3.47 13.32
C ILE A 441 -1.98 3.25 13.99
N PHE A 442 -0.97 4.07 13.68
CA PHE A 442 0.32 4.01 14.36
C PHE A 442 0.25 4.39 15.84
N SER A 443 -0.64 5.31 16.23
CA SER A 443 -0.84 5.65 17.64
C SER A 443 -1.51 4.49 18.40
N ALA A 444 -2.51 3.83 17.81
CA ALA A 444 -3.09 2.59 18.37
C ALA A 444 -2.06 1.45 18.48
N ASN A 445 -1.26 1.23 17.44
CA ASN A 445 -0.18 0.24 17.47
C ASN A 445 0.84 0.57 18.58
N SER A 446 1.20 1.85 18.72
CA SER A 446 2.09 2.32 19.80
C SER A 446 1.49 2.11 21.19
N LEU A 447 0.20 2.34 21.38
CA LEU A 447 -0.46 2.04 22.66
C LEU A 447 -0.49 0.52 22.92
N SER A 448 -0.84 -0.31 21.93
CA SER A 448 -0.80 -1.77 22.06
C SER A 448 0.58 -2.24 22.53
N ARG A 449 1.65 -1.83 21.82
CA ARG A 449 3.03 -2.10 22.20
C ARG A 449 3.32 -1.69 23.65
N SER A 450 2.91 -0.49 24.01
CA SER A 450 3.15 0.06 25.35
C SER A 450 2.39 -0.69 26.44
N LEU A 451 1.16 -1.14 26.18
CA LEU A 451 0.35 -1.94 27.11
C LEU A 451 0.96 -3.32 27.33
N PHE A 452 1.40 -3.99 26.26
CA PHE A 452 2.08 -5.28 26.38
C PHE A 452 3.42 -5.15 27.10
N ALA A 453 4.21 -4.11 26.83
CA ALA A 453 5.44 -3.84 27.55
C ALA A 453 5.21 -3.48 29.03
N PHE A 454 4.20 -2.65 29.33
CA PHE A 454 3.76 -2.36 30.69
C PHE A 454 3.41 -3.65 31.45
N ALA A 455 2.59 -4.51 30.85
CA ALA A 455 2.22 -5.78 31.45
C ALA A 455 3.45 -6.70 31.63
N ALA A 456 4.28 -6.83 30.58
CA ALA A 456 5.46 -7.68 30.58
C ALA A 456 6.43 -7.31 31.70
N VAL A 457 6.75 -6.02 31.89
CA VAL A 457 7.64 -5.59 32.97
C VAL A 457 7.12 -6.02 34.35
N LEU A 458 5.79 -6.01 34.55
CA LEU A 458 5.18 -6.38 35.83
C LEU A 458 5.12 -7.89 36.07
N PHE A 459 4.82 -8.70 35.05
CA PHE A 459 4.69 -10.16 35.23
C PHE A 459 5.99 -10.94 35.01
N SER A 460 6.99 -10.38 34.30
CA SER A 460 8.17 -11.13 33.86
C SER A 460 8.99 -11.66 35.02
N ARG A 461 9.24 -10.82 36.04
CA ARG A 461 10.03 -11.24 37.21
C ARG A 461 9.36 -12.38 38.00
N PRO A 462 8.07 -12.27 38.42
CA PRO A 462 7.35 -13.39 39.01
C PRO A 462 7.30 -14.65 38.13
N MET A 463 7.17 -14.48 36.81
CA MET A 463 7.16 -15.60 35.86
C MET A 463 8.51 -16.33 35.84
N PHE A 464 9.62 -15.61 35.71
CA PHE A 464 10.96 -16.21 35.68
C PHE A 464 11.36 -16.86 37.01
N GLU A 465 10.94 -16.28 38.14
CA GLU A 465 11.16 -16.88 39.47
C GLU A 465 10.30 -18.13 39.68
N GLY A 466 9.08 -18.18 39.13
CA GLY A 466 8.14 -19.28 39.32
C GLY A 466 8.39 -20.50 38.42
N ILE A 467 8.59 -20.29 37.11
CA ILE A 467 8.74 -21.38 36.12
C ILE A 467 10.15 -21.45 35.50
N GLY A 468 11.10 -20.67 36.01
CA GLY A 468 12.46 -20.57 35.47
C GLY A 468 12.56 -19.63 34.27
N VAL A 469 13.79 -19.15 34.01
CA VAL A 469 14.07 -18.31 32.83
C VAL A 469 13.92 -19.11 31.54
N ASP A 470 14.36 -20.35 31.53
CA ASP A 470 14.23 -21.29 30.41
C ASP A 470 12.75 -21.57 30.08
N GLY A 471 11.92 -21.83 31.10
CA GLY A 471 10.48 -22.02 30.93
C GLY A 471 9.78 -20.73 30.49
N GLY A 472 10.05 -19.61 31.15
CA GLY A 472 9.44 -18.31 30.85
C GLY A 472 9.76 -17.80 29.46
N VAL A 473 11.03 -17.85 29.03
CA VAL A 473 11.42 -17.41 27.68
C VAL A 473 10.95 -18.42 26.62
N SER A 474 10.88 -19.72 26.92
CA SER A 474 10.27 -20.70 26.01
C SER A 474 8.77 -20.45 25.79
N LEU A 475 8.04 -20.00 26.82
CA LEU A 475 6.63 -19.60 26.68
C LEU A 475 6.49 -18.39 25.75
N LEU A 476 7.33 -17.36 25.93
CA LEU A 476 7.39 -16.21 25.02
C LEU A 476 7.76 -16.64 23.60
N GLY A 477 8.75 -17.51 23.45
CA GLY A 477 9.15 -18.13 22.18
C GLY A 477 7.99 -18.84 21.48
N ALA A 478 7.26 -19.70 22.20
CA ALA A 478 6.10 -20.41 21.66
C ALA A 478 5.00 -19.45 21.18
N SER A 479 4.74 -18.35 21.90
CA SER A 479 3.78 -17.33 21.46
C SER A 479 4.20 -16.68 20.13
N THR A 480 5.50 -16.41 19.96
CA THR A 480 6.03 -15.88 18.69
C THR A 480 6.03 -16.91 17.56
N VAL A 481 6.17 -18.22 17.86
CA VAL A 481 6.00 -19.28 16.85
C VAL A 481 4.58 -19.24 16.28
N VAL A 482 3.56 -19.16 17.12
CA VAL A 482 2.15 -19.11 16.69
C VAL A 482 1.90 -17.89 15.79
N CYS A 483 2.41 -16.71 16.17
CA CYS A 483 2.28 -15.52 15.33
C CYS A 483 3.05 -15.66 14.01
N SER A 484 4.29 -16.15 14.04
CA SER A 484 5.09 -16.37 12.85
C SER A 484 4.46 -17.40 11.92
N SER A 485 3.91 -18.51 12.42
CA SER A 485 3.26 -19.54 11.60
C SER A 485 2.01 -19.02 10.93
N ILE A 486 1.18 -18.24 11.63
CA ILE A 486 -0.01 -17.59 11.04
C ILE A 486 0.41 -16.61 9.93
N GLY A 487 1.45 -15.81 10.17
CA GLY A 487 1.98 -14.88 9.17
C GLY A 487 2.61 -15.59 7.96
N LEU A 488 3.28 -16.73 8.18
CA LEU A 488 3.87 -17.56 7.15
C LEU A 488 2.81 -18.30 6.32
N GLU A 489 1.81 -18.92 6.93
CA GLU A 489 0.71 -19.59 6.21
C GLU A 489 -0.08 -18.61 5.34
N ALA A 490 -0.44 -17.44 5.89
CA ALA A 490 -1.15 -16.41 5.15
C ALA A 490 -0.37 -15.93 3.91
N GLY A 491 0.96 -15.85 4.00
CA GLY A 491 1.77 -15.43 2.87
C GLY A 491 2.31 -16.56 1.98
N ILE A 492 2.43 -17.80 2.44
CA ILE A 492 2.74 -18.98 1.60
C ILE A 492 1.54 -19.31 0.71
N CYS A 493 0.33 -19.30 1.27
CA CYS A 493 -0.91 -19.40 0.50
C CYS A 493 -0.96 -18.32 -0.60
N ARG A 494 -0.34 -17.17 -0.32
CA ARG A 494 -0.18 -16.05 -1.27
C ARG A 494 0.96 -16.19 -2.27
N PHE A 495 2.11 -16.77 -1.91
CA PHE A 495 3.18 -17.06 -2.88
C PHE A 495 2.71 -18.04 -3.95
N ASP A 496 1.87 -19.00 -3.58
CA ASP A 496 1.19 -19.88 -4.54
C ASP A 496 0.16 -19.12 -5.40
N THR A 497 -0.53 -18.11 -4.85
CA THR A 497 -1.41 -17.22 -5.65
C THR A 497 -0.63 -16.23 -6.51
N MET A 498 0.53 -15.74 -6.09
CA MET A 498 1.41 -14.86 -6.89
C MET A 498 2.06 -15.63 -8.04
N ALA A 499 2.44 -16.90 -7.83
CA ALA A 499 2.83 -17.80 -8.90
C ALA A 499 1.67 -18.07 -9.89
N SER A 500 0.41 -17.96 -9.42
CA SER A 500 -0.77 -18.03 -10.28
C SER A 500 -1.09 -16.71 -11.02
N ASN A 501 -0.73 -15.55 -10.45
CA ASN A 501 -0.99 -14.20 -11.01
C ASN A 501 -0.17 -13.86 -12.26
N ASP A 502 0.84 -14.66 -12.63
CA ASP A 502 1.51 -14.51 -13.92
C ASP A 502 0.65 -15.03 -15.07
N ARG A 503 -0.40 -15.82 -14.80
CA ARG A 503 -1.23 -16.40 -15.84
C ARG A 503 -2.16 -15.37 -16.46
N THR A 504 -2.30 -15.39 -17.79
CA THR A 504 -3.24 -14.53 -18.52
C THR A 504 -4.45 -15.35 -18.92
N ILE A 505 -5.64 -14.93 -18.48
CA ILE A 505 -6.88 -15.67 -18.68
C ILE A 505 -7.73 -14.95 -19.71
N THR A 506 -7.98 -15.61 -20.84
CA THR A 506 -8.74 -15.06 -21.97
C THR A 506 -9.96 -15.91 -22.27
N LEU A 507 -11.15 -15.29 -22.25
CA LEU A 507 -12.40 -15.90 -22.73
C LEU A 507 -12.60 -15.56 -24.20
N ILE A 508 -12.80 -16.57 -25.04
CA ILE A 508 -13.05 -16.40 -26.48
C ILE A 508 -14.39 -17.03 -26.83
N THR A 509 -15.38 -16.23 -27.26
CA THR A 509 -16.67 -16.77 -27.70
C THR A 509 -16.60 -17.33 -29.12
N GLY A 510 -17.31 -18.42 -29.40
CA GLY A 510 -17.27 -19.07 -30.72
C GLY A 510 -15.91 -19.70 -31.05
N ALA A 511 -15.16 -20.14 -30.04
CA ALA A 511 -13.79 -20.65 -30.18
C ALA A 511 -13.69 -22.12 -30.58
N ASN A 512 -14.81 -22.78 -30.89
CA ASN A 512 -14.84 -24.15 -31.38
C ASN A 512 -14.49 -24.29 -32.89
N SER A 513 -14.37 -23.17 -33.63
CA SER A 513 -14.03 -23.18 -35.06
C SER A 513 -13.51 -21.81 -35.54
N GLY A 514 -12.92 -21.75 -36.73
CA GLY A 514 -12.56 -20.50 -37.40
C GLY A 514 -11.52 -19.66 -36.64
N ILE A 515 -11.71 -18.34 -36.65
CA ILE A 515 -10.79 -17.37 -36.02
C ILE A 515 -10.66 -17.57 -34.51
N GLY A 516 -11.75 -17.86 -33.80
CA GLY A 516 -11.70 -18.10 -32.35
C GLY A 516 -10.86 -19.33 -31.98
N PHE A 517 -10.96 -20.41 -32.77
CA PHE A 517 -10.13 -21.61 -32.57
C PHE A 517 -8.65 -21.32 -32.85
N ALA A 518 -8.35 -20.60 -33.93
CA ALA A 518 -6.99 -20.20 -34.28
C ALA A 518 -6.37 -19.29 -33.22
N LEU A 519 -7.14 -18.34 -32.66
CA LEU A 519 -6.68 -17.49 -31.57
C LEU A 519 -6.40 -18.29 -30.29
N ALA A 520 -7.28 -19.24 -29.94
CA ALA A 520 -7.05 -20.15 -28.82
C ALA A 520 -5.73 -20.93 -29.00
N GLN A 521 -5.49 -21.49 -30.18
CA GLN A 521 -4.25 -22.19 -30.51
C GLN A 521 -3.01 -21.30 -30.33
N LEU A 522 -3.08 -20.05 -30.82
CA LEU A 522 -1.97 -19.10 -30.71
C LEU A 522 -1.67 -18.69 -29.26
N LEU A 523 -2.71 -18.46 -28.45
CA LEU A 523 -2.53 -18.11 -27.04
C LEU A 523 -1.95 -19.27 -26.24
N LEU A 524 -2.38 -20.51 -26.50
CA LEU A 524 -1.87 -21.69 -25.80
C LEU A 524 -0.39 -21.97 -26.06
N ALA A 525 0.24 -21.34 -27.06
CA ALA A 525 1.69 -21.41 -27.24
C ALA A 525 2.48 -20.76 -26.08
N GLY A 526 1.85 -19.90 -25.27
CA GLY A 526 2.44 -19.34 -24.05
C GLY A 526 2.09 -20.17 -22.81
N GLU A 527 3.10 -20.59 -22.05
CA GLU A 527 2.94 -21.41 -20.83
C GLU A 527 2.10 -20.74 -19.74
N SER A 528 2.13 -19.41 -19.69
CA SER A 528 1.33 -18.62 -18.75
C SER A 528 -0.11 -18.36 -19.22
N ASN A 529 -0.53 -18.83 -20.40
CA ASN A 529 -1.87 -18.52 -20.90
C ASN A 529 -2.89 -19.59 -20.53
N THR A 530 -4.06 -19.13 -20.07
CA THR A 530 -5.26 -19.93 -19.85
C THR A 530 -6.34 -19.45 -20.81
N VAL A 531 -6.85 -20.34 -21.66
CA VAL A 531 -7.93 -20.03 -22.61
C VAL A 531 -9.23 -20.66 -22.15
N LEU A 532 -10.22 -19.82 -21.87
CA LEU A 532 -11.60 -20.24 -21.68
C LEU A 532 -12.27 -20.30 -23.06
N LEU A 533 -12.42 -21.51 -23.59
CA LEU A 533 -12.99 -21.79 -24.91
C LEU A 533 -14.51 -21.73 -24.83
N GLY A 534 -15.09 -20.61 -25.29
CA GLY A 534 -16.52 -20.39 -25.32
C GLY A 534 -17.19 -21.07 -26.53
N ALA A 535 -18.14 -21.95 -26.29
CA ALA A 535 -18.92 -22.61 -27.35
C ALA A 535 -20.40 -22.81 -26.98
N ARG A 536 -21.30 -22.61 -27.94
CA ARG A 536 -22.75 -22.88 -27.76
C ARG A 536 -23.02 -24.36 -27.48
N SER A 537 -22.37 -25.24 -28.23
CA SER A 537 -22.51 -26.70 -28.10
C SER A 537 -21.33 -27.25 -27.32
N ALA A 538 -21.61 -27.86 -26.16
CA ALA A 538 -20.58 -28.51 -25.34
C ALA A 538 -19.84 -29.62 -26.11
N GLN A 539 -20.56 -30.38 -26.95
CA GLN A 539 -19.97 -31.44 -27.77
C GLN A 539 -18.95 -30.89 -28.78
N LYS A 540 -19.31 -29.82 -29.53
CA LYS A 540 -18.39 -29.18 -30.48
C LYS A 540 -17.22 -28.49 -29.76
N GLY A 541 -17.46 -27.91 -28.59
CA GLY A 541 -16.43 -27.33 -27.75
C GLY A 541 -15.43 -28.36 -27.23
N GLN A 542 -15.89 -29.51 -26.74
CA GLN A 542 -15.02 -30.60 -26.29
C GLN A 542 -14.18 -31.16 -27.44
N ALA A 543 -14.78 -31.37 -28.62
CA ALA A 543 -14.04 -31.81 -29.81
C ALA A 543 -12.95 -30.81 -30.22
N ALA A 544 -13.16 -29.51 -30.02
CA ALA A 544 -12.14 -28.49 -30.24
C ALA A 544 -11.03 -28.55 -29.18
N ILE A 545 -11.36 -28.77 -27.91
CA ILE A 545 -10.36 -28.96 -26.84
C ILE A 545 -9.47 -30.16 -27.12
N GLU A 546 -10.03 -31.31 -27.53
CA GLU A 546 -9.23 -32.50 -27.87
C GLU A 546 -8.26 -32.21 -29.02
N LYS A 547 -8.68 -31.45 -30.04
CA LYS A 547 -7.80 -31.01 -31.12
C LYS A 547 -6.67 -30.10 -30.63
N LEU A 548 -6.94 -29.19 -29.68
CA LEU A 548 -5.93 -28.31 -29.10
C LEU A 548 -4.95 -29.08 -28.19
N LYS A 549 -5.46 -30.03 -27.40
CA LYS A 549 -4.63 -30.91 -26.55
C LYS A 549 -3.70 -31.80 -27.36
N ALA A 550 -4.16 -32.29 -28.53
CA ALA A 550 -3.33 -33.08 -29.44
C ALA A 550 -2.10 -32.32 -30.00
N LEU A 551 -2.08 -30.99 -29.90
CA LEU A 551 -0.95 -30.15 -30.30
C LEU A 551 0.13 -30.02 -29.21
N SER A 552 -0.11 -30.55 -28.00
CA SER A 552 0.84 -30.51 -26.87
C SER A 552 1.38 -29.12 -26.56
N LEU A 553 0.52 -28.11 -26.62
CA LEU A 553 0.86 -26.72 -26.34
C LEU A 553 0.99 -26.49 -24.82
N PRO A 554 1.88 -25.58 -24.37
CA PRO A 554 2.21 -25.42 -22.95
C PRO A 554 1.12 -24.73 -22.11
N GLY A 555 0.22 -23.95 -22.73
CA GLY A 555 -0.88 -23.28 -22.05
C GLY A 555 -2.03 -24.21 -21.67
N THR A 556 -2.98 -23.71 -20.87
CA THR A 556 -4.14 -24.48 -20.39
C THR A 556 -5.44 -24.05 -21.07
N VAL A 557 -6.34 -25.00 -21.35
CA VAL A 557 -7.61 -24.72 -22.04
C VAL A 557 -8.77 -25.41 -21.34
N ASP A 558 -9.86 -24.67 -21.13
CA ASP A 558 -11.08 -25.17 -20.50
C ASP A 558 -12.34 -24.74 -21.25
N LEU A 559 -13.36 -25.60 -21.21
CA LEU A 559 -14.63 -25.36 -21.90
C LEU A 559 -15.56 -24.48 -21.07
N VAL A 560 -16.05 -23.41 -21.69
CA VAL A 560 -17.18 -22.61 -21.19
C VAL A 560 -18.35 -22.77 -22.15
N GLN A 561 -19.43 -23.39 -21.69
CA GLN A 561 -20.65 -23.49 -22.49
C GLN A 561 -21.37 -22.14 -22.45
N ILE A 562 -21.38 -21.42 -23.57
CA ILE A 562 -21.97 -20.09 -23.68
C ILE A 562 -22.66 -19.91 -25.03
N ASP A 563 -23.97 -19.66 -24.98
CA ASP A 563 -24.74 -19.18 -26.13
C ASP A 563 -24.98 -17.67 -26.02
N VAL A 564 -24.28 -16.90 -26.83
CA VAL A 564 -24.41 -15.43 -26.87
C VAL A 564 -25.79 -14.94 -27.32
N ASN A 565 -26.68 -15.83 -27.78
CA ASN A 565 -28.06 -15.52 -28.13
C ASN A 565 -29.05 -15.75 -26.97
N SER A 566 -28.57 -16.12 -25.78
CA SER A 566 -29.39 -16.39 -24.60
C SER A 566 -28.79 -15.73 -23.36
N ASP A 567 -29.45 -14.72 -22.83
CA ASP A 567 -29.03 -13.97 -21.64
C ASP A 567 -28.81 -14.91 -20.45
N ALA A 568 -29.73 -15.85 -20.23
CA ALA A 568 -29.61 -16.87 -19.19
C ALA A 568 -28.38 -17.78 -19.41
N SER A 569 -28.01 -18.08 -20.65
CA SER A 569 -26.79 -18.85 -20.93
C SER A 569 -25.53 -18.04 -20.65
N VAL A 570 -25.52 -16.74 -20.97
CA VAL A 570 -24.39 -15.84 -20.74
C VAL A 570 -24.18 -15.62 -19.25
N GLU A 571 -25.26 -15.37 -18.51
CA GLU A 571 -25.21 -15.15 -17.07
C GLU A 571 -24.82 -16.41 -16.31
N LYS A 572 -25.37 -17.57 -16.70
CA LYS A 572 -24.93 -18.87 -16.17
C LYS A 572 -23.46 -19.12 -16.48
N ALA A 573 -22.97 -18.81 -17.68
CA ALA A 573 -21.56 -18.97 -18.01
C ALA A 573 -20.66 -18.08 -17.15
N ALA A 574 -21.06 -16.83 -16.88
CA ALA A 574 -20.33 -15.94 -15.99
C ALA A 574 -20.30 -16.47 -14.54
N GLN A 575 -21.42 -16.99 -14.05
CA GLN A 575 -21.51 -17.65 -12.74
C GLN A 575 -20.68 -18.94 -12.67
N ASP A 576 -20.75 -19.79 -13.69
CA ASP A 576 -19.99 -21.03 -13.77
C ASP A 576 -18.49 -20.74 -13.80
N VAL A 577 -18.03 -19.74 -14.55
CA VAL A 577 -16.62 -19.30 -14.53
C VAL A 577 -16.23 -18.76 -13.15
N ALA A 578 -17.11 -18.00 -12.50
CA ALA A 578 -16.86 -17.50 -11.15
C ALA A 578 -16.83 -18.60 -10.07
N THR A 579 -17.55 -19.71 -10.26
CA THR A 579 -17.75 -20.76 -9.22
C THR A 579 -16.89 -22.01 -9.44
N LYS A 580 -16.71 -22.45 -10.70
CA LYS A 580 -16.11 -23.75 -11.07
C LYS A 580 -14.62 -23.85 -10.72
N TYR A 581 -13.96 -22.74 -10.45
CA TYR A 581 -12.54 -22.70 -10.09
C TYR A 581 -12.28 -22.32 -8.62
N ASP A 582 -13.32 -22.37 -7.79
CA ASP A 582 -13.19 -22.09 -6.36
C ASP A 582 -12.92 -23.36 -5.53
N HIS A 583 -13.16 -24.58 -6.07
CA HIS A 583 -13.33 -25.76 -5.18
C HIS A 583 -12.77 -27.15 -5.58
N ARG A 584 -12.09 -27.39 -6.71
CA ARG A 584 -11.65 -28.78 -7.04
C ARG A 584 -10.27 -29.00 -7.65
N THR A 585 -9.54 -27.94 -7.95
CA THR A 585 -8.12 -27.98 -8.27
C THR A 585 -7.52 -26.78 -7.55
N HIS A 586 -6.28 -26.86 -7.06
CA HIS A 586 -5.58 -25.78 -6.35
C HIS A 586 -5.25 -24.58 -7.27
N HIS A 587 -6.23 -24.10 -8.03
CA HIS A 587 -6.14 -23.07 -9.06
C HIS A 587 -7.36 -22.15 -8.92
N CYS A 588 -7.24 -21.12 -8.08
CA CYS A 588 -8.24 -20.05 -7.98
C CYS A 588 -8.20 -19.18 -9.24
N LEU A 589 -9.28 -19.19 -10.02
CA LEU A 589 -9.53 -18.16 -11.03
C LEU A 589 -10.39 -17.06 -10.40
N SER A 590 -9.75 -16.01 -9.88
CA SER A 590 -10.44 -14.87 -9.25
C SER A 590 -10.77 -13.74 -10.23
N SER A 591 -10.24 -13.79 -11.46
CA SER A 591 -10.33 -12.70 -12.44
C SER A 591 -10.37 -13.19 -13.89
N LEU A 592 -10.79 -12.31 -14.80
CA LEU A 592 -10.68 -12.47 -16.25
C LEU A 592 -9.84 -11.31 -16.81
N ASP A 593 -8.81 -11.57 -17.62
CA ASP A 593 -7.93 -10.49 -18.12
C ASP A 593 -8.36 -9.97 -19.49
N ALA A 594 -8.90 -10.86 -20.32
CA ALA A 594 -9.38 -10.50 -21.64
C ALA A 594 -10.64 -11.24 -22.05
N LEU A 595 -11.49 -10.54 -22.80
CA LEU A 595 -12.71 -11.06 -23.41
C LEU A 595 -12.70 -10.78 -24.91
N VAL A 596 -12.70 -11.84 -25.71
CA VAL A 596 -12.75 -11.77 -27.17
C VAL A 596 -14.11 -12.24 -27.66
N ASN A 597 -14.93 -11.27 -28.07
CA ASN A 597 -16.23 -11.51 -28.68
C ASN A 597 -16.06 -11.87 -30.15
N ASN A 598 -15.93 -13.17 -30.43
CA ASN A 598 -15.68 -13.70 -31.77
C ASN A 598 -16.90 -14.41 -32.40
N ALA A 599 -17.87 -14.87 -31.61
CA ALA A 599 -19.07 -15.51 -32.15
C ALA A 599 -19.78 -14.59 -33.16
N ALA A 600 -20.05 -15.10 -34.37
CA ALA A 600 -20.69 -14.33 -35.43
C ALA A 600 -21.50 -15.18 -36.41
N VAL A 601 -22.50 -14.57 -37.05
CA VAL A 601 -23.29 -15.13 -38.15
C VAL A 601 -23.49 -14.08 -39.26
N ALA A 602 -23.51 -14.49 -40.53
CA ALA A 602 -23.70 -13.58 -41.67
C ALA A 602 -25.17 -13.38 -42.07
N GLY A 603 -26.10 -14.19 -41.53
CA GLY A 603 -27.42 -14.41 -42.14
C GLY A 603 -27.31 -15.43 -43.28
N GLU A 604 -28.41 -16.11 -43.62
CA GLU A 604 -28.43 -17.08 -44.72
C GLU A 604 -28.47 -16.35 -46.09
N TYR A 605 -27.73 -16.86 -47.08
CA TYR A 605 -27.59 -16.26 -48.41
C TYR A 605 -28.78 -16.59 -49.32
N GLU A 606 -29.18 -15.66 -50.18
CA GLU A 606 -29.73 -15.97 -51.50
C GLU A 606 -28.57 -15.91 -52.50
N ASP A 607 -28.33 -16.99 -53.25
CA ASP A 607 -27.43 -16.97 -54.41
C ASP A 607 -28.23 -17.28 -55.68
N ASN A 608 -28.01 -16.48 -56.72
CA ASN A 608 -28.61 -16.62 -58.05
C ASN A 608 -27.89 -17.73 -58.84
N GLY A 609 -27.97 -19.00 -58.40
CA GLY A 609 -27.53 -20.07 -59.29
C GLY A 609 -27.46 -21.49 -58.75
N THR A 610 -27.02 -21.74 -57.51
CA THR A 610 -26.84 -23.13 -57.06
C THR A 610 -26.96 -23.29 -55.54
N HIS A 611 -28.09 -23.87 -55.12
CA HIS A 611 -28.38 -24.55 -53.85
C HIS A 611 -28.12 -23.79 -52.52
N THR A 612 -29.05 -22.94 -52.12
CA THR A 612 -30.04 -23.17 -51.03
C THR A 612 -30.92 -21.91 -50.94
N VAL A 613 -32.24 -22.06 -51.07
CA VAL A 613 -33.18 -20.92 -50.99
C VAL A 613 -33.37 -20.60 -49.51
N ASN A 614 -32.85 -19.45 -49.05
CA ASN A 614 -33.18 -18.91 -47.75
C ASN A 614 -34.68 -18.61 -47.70
N THR A 615 -35.43 -19.30 -46.85
CA THR A 615 -36.87 -19.10 -46.68
C THR A 615 -37.21 -18.05 -45.63
N ALA A 616 -36.21 -17.52 -44.91
CA ALA A 616 -36.38 -16.54 -43.86
C ALA A 616 -36.48 -15.12 -44.44
N SER A 617 -37.38 -14.32 -43.88
CA SER A 617 -37.56 -12.92 -44.24
C SER A 617 -36.31 -12.07 -43.94
N LEU A 618 -36.17 -10.93 -44.62
CA LEU A 618 -35.11 -9.96 -44.31
C LEU A 618 -35.13 -9.54 -42.83
N SER A 619 -36.33 -9.43 -42.23
CA SER A 619 -36.49 -9.09 -40.82
C SER A 619 -35.89 -10.16 -39.90
N GLU A 620 -36.18 -11.43 -40.15
CA GLU A 620 -35.65 -12.55 -39.36
C GLU A 620 -34.13 -12.67 -39.47
N ASN A 621 -33.58 -12.48 -40.68
CA ASN A 621 -32.14 -12.48 -40.91
C ASN A 621 -31.46 -11.29 -40.19
N LEU A 622 -32.04 -10.09 -40.27
CA LEU A 622 -31.56 -8.91 -39.53
C LEU A 622 -31.56 -9.18 -38.02
N MET A 623 -32.67 -9.70 -37.47
CA MET A 623 -32.78 -9.97 -36.04
C MET A 623 -31.75 -11.01 -35.58
N THR A 624 -31.56 -12.08 -36.36
CA THR A 624 -30.60 -13.15 -36.04
C THR A 624 -29.15 -12.65 -36.06
N ALA A 625 -28.78 -11.88 -37.09
CA ALA A 625 -27.45 -11.30 -37.21
C ALA A 625 -27.20 -10.25 -36.11
N PHE A 626 -28.17 -9.37 -35.84
CA PHE A 626 -28.05 -8.34 -34.80
C PHE A 626 -27.98 -8.95 -33.39
N LYS A 627 -28.79 -9.97 -33.12
CA LYS A 627 -28.77 -10.69 -31.84
C LYS A 627 -27.39 -11.31 -31.56
N THR A 628 -26.82 -11.98 -32.55
CA THR A 628 -25.52 -12.66 -32.37
C THR A 628 -24.33 -11.71 -32.42
N ASN A 629 -24.28 -10.82 -33.41
CA ASN A 629 -23.10 -10.00 -33.69
C ASN A 629 -23.05 -8.69 -32.91
N THR A 630 -24.19 -8.19 -32.40
CA THR A 630 -24.30 -6.88 -31.75
C THR A 630 -24.71 -7.03 -30.29
N ILE A 631 -25.88 -7.64 -30.04
CA ILE A 631 -26.42 -7.78 -28.68
C ILE A 631 -25.56 -8.76 -27.87
N GLY A 632 -25.21 -9.91 -28.45
CA GLY A 632 -24.35 -10.93 -27.82
C GLY A 632 -23.07 -10.37 -27.19
N PRO A 633 -22.24 -9.61 -27.93
CA PRO A 633 -21.05 -8.95 -27.38
C PRO A 633 -21.35 -7.96 -26.25
N ALA A 634 -22.46 -7.20 -26.35
CA ALA A 634 -22.85 -6.25 -25.31
C ALA A 634 -23.21 -6.95 -23.99
N ILE A 635 -24.08 -7.97 -24.06
CA ILE A 635 -24.51 -8.73 -22.87
C ILE A 635 -23.36 -9.55 -22.28
N THR A 636 -22.48 -10.10 -23.11
CA THR A 636 -21.35 -10.90 -22.65
C THR A 636 -20.35 -10.03 -21.86
N VAL A 637 -20.04 -8.83 -22.36
CA VAL A 637 -19.19 -7.89 -21.62
C VAL A 637 -19.84 -7.48 -20.29
N ALA A 638 -21.13 -7.15 -20.30
CA ALA A 638 -21.84 -6.76 -19.09
C ALA A 638 -21.84 -7.88 -18.03
N ALA A 639 -22.11 -9.12 -18.42
CA ALA A 639 -22.15 -10.27 -17.50
C ALA A 639 -20.77 -10.61 -16.92
N PHE A 640 -19.70 -10.52 -17.73
CA PHE A 640 -18.33 -10.80 -17.31
C PHE A 640 -17.62 -9.59 -16.69
N ALA A 641 -18.26 -8.42 -16.62
CA ALA A 641 -17.65 -7.19 -16.14
C ALA A 641 -17.10 -7.33 -14.71
N ASN A 642 -17.80 -8.06 -13.83
CA ASN A 642 -17.35 -8.28 -12.46
C ASN A 642 -16.07 -9.13 -12.38
N LEU A 643 -15.84 -10.05 -13.33
CA LEU A 643 -14.62 -10.84 -13.41
C LEU A 643 -13.47 -10.01 -14.03
N LEU A 644 -13.78 -9.18 -15.03
CA LEU A 644 -12.82 -8.24 -15.64
C LEU A 644 -12.35 -7.18 -14.64
N ARG A 645 -13.23 -6.67 -13.76
CA ARG A 645 -12.88 -5.71 -12.70
C ARG A 645 -11.87 -6.26 -11.68
N LYS A 646 -11.82 -7.57 -11.52
CA LYS A 646 -10.90 -8.25 -10.58
C LYS A 646 -9.52 -8.50 -11.18
N SER A 647 -9.32 -8.27 -12.49
CA SER A 647 -8.01 -8.44 -13.10
C SER A 647 -7.00 -7.47 -12.49
N THR A 648 -5.82 -8.00 -12.19
CA THR A 648 -4.64 -7.23 -11.78
C THR A 648 -3.89 -6.64 -12.98
N LYS A 649 -4.27 -7.04 -14.20
CA LYS A 649 -3.78 -6.53 -15.50
C LYS A 649 -4.77 -5.53 -16.07
N THR A 650 -4.37 -4.79 -17.11
CA THR A 650 -5.31 -3.93 -17.86
C THR A 650 -6.34 -4.79 -18.60
N PRO A 651 -7.64 -4.74 -18.27
CA PRO A 651 -8.63 -5.59 -18.90
C PRO A 651 -8.84 -5.22 -20.37
N ARG A 652 -8.96 -6.23 -21.23
CA ARG A 652 -9.05 -6.05 -22.69
C ARG A 652 -10.31 -6.67 -23.27
N ILE A 653 -11.08 -5.88 -24.01
CA ILE A 653 -12.25 -6.32 -24.77
C ILE A 653 -11.93 -6.20 -26.26
N ILE A 654 -12.01 -7.32 -26.97
CA ILE A 654 -11.85 -7.36 -28.43
C ILE A 654 -13.17 -7.82 -29.05
N ASN A 655 -13.83 -6.91 -29.76
CA ASN A 655 -15.00 -7.21 -30.55
C ASN A 655 -14.56 -7.53 -31.99
N VAL A 656 -14.62 -8.80 -32.37
CA VAL A 656 -14.21 -9.25 -33.71
C VAL A 656 -15.28 -8.85 -34.72
N THR A 657 -14.92 -7.92 -35.59
CA THR A 657 -15.81 -7.27 -36.56
C THR A 657 -15.35 -7.53 -38.00
N SER A 658 -15.88 -6.78 -38.96
CA SER A 658 -15.55 -6.87 -40.38
C SER A 658 -15.54 -5.48 -41.00
N GLY A 659 -14.71 -5.28 -42.05
CA GLY A 659 -14.77 -4.10 -42.92
C GLY A 659 -16.17 -3.85 -43.50
N ALA A 660 -16.99 -4.90 -43.61
CA ALA A 660 -18.40 -4.79 -44.03
C ALA A 660 -19.25 -3.87 -43.13
N GLY A 661 -18.88 -3.71 -41.85
CA GLY A 661 -19.56 -2.82 -40.91
C GLY A 661 -19.22 -1.34 -41.08
N SER A 662 -18.16 -1.00 -41.83
CA SER A 662 -17.77 0.40 -42.07
C SER A 662 -18.82 1.14 -42.90
N ILE A 663 -19.36 2.22 -42.34
CA ILE A 663 -20.25 3.12 -43.06
C ILE A 663 -19.44 3.87 -44.13
N GLY A 664 -18.24 4.36 -43.78
CA GLY A 664 -17.34 5.01 -44.71
C GLY A 664 -17.04 4.17 -45.96
N MET A 665 -16.62 2.91 -45.79
CA MET A 665 -16.33 2.03 -46.94
C MET A 665 -17.58 1.65 -47.74
N ARG A 666 -18.77 1.67 -47.13
CA ARG A 666 -20.03 1.42 -47.86
C ARG A 666 -20.41 2.59 -48.75
N LEU A 667 -20.08 3.81 -48.35
CA LEU A 667 -20.34 5.04 -49.12
C LEU A 667 -19.23 5.38 -50.11
N ASP A 668 -18.08 4.69 -50.02
CA ASP A 668 -17.02 4.78 -51.02
C ASP A 668 -17.31 3.85 -52.22
N PHE A 669 -17.83 4.45 -53.30
CA PHE A 669 -18.15 3.75 -54.54
C PHE A 669 -16.93 3.18 -55.30
N SER A 670 -15.70 3.56 -54.89
CA SER A 670 -14.46 3.00 -55.45
C SER A 670 -13.97 1.76 -54.70
N HIS A 671 -14.47 1.52 -53.48
CA HIS A 671 -13.97 0.43 -52.63
C HIS A 671 -14.59 -0.93 -53.00
N PRO A 672 -13.81 -2.02 -53.16
CA PRO A 672 -14.33 -3.36 -53.42
C PRO A 672 -15.37 -3.86 -52.40
N HIS A 673 -15.24 -3.42 -51.14
CA HIS A 673 -16.19 -3.76 -50.09
C HIS A 673 -17.56 -3.16 -50.32
N GLN A 674 -17.73 -2.13 -51.16
CA GLN A 674 -19.02 -1.54 -51.46
C GLN A 674 -19.98 -2.57 -52.09
N GLN A 675 -19.50 -3.48 -52.94
CA GLN A 675 -20.36 -4.38 -53.71
C GLN A 675 -20.98 -5.53 -52.89
N MET A 676 -20.55 -5.75 -51.65
CA MET A 676 -21.08 -6.82 -50.80
C MET A 676 -22.57 -6.59 -50.44
N GLN A 677 -23.44 -7.51 -50.86
CA GLN A 677 -24.91 -7.46 -50.68
C GLN A 677 -25.39 -8.24 -49.44
N LEU A 678 -24.77 -8.02 -48.28
CA LEU A 678 -25.12 -8.68 -47.00
C LEU A 678 -25.69 -7.68 -46.00
N ILE A 679 -26.92 -7.23 -46.22
CA ILE A 679 -27.56 -6.21 -45.36
C ILE A 679 -27.57 -6.63 -43.87
N PRO A 680 -27.99 -7.86 -43.48
CA PRO A 680 -28.00 -8.29 -42.08
C PRO A 680 -26.61 -8.26 -41.42
N TYR A 681 -25.60 -8.77 -42.12
CA TYR A 681 -24.23 -8.82 -41.60
C TYR A 681 -23.63 -7.42 -41.44
N ARG A 682 -23.81 -6.54 -42.43
CA ARG A 682 -23.30 -5.17 -42.39
C ARG A 682 -23.91 -4.37 -41.25
N VAL A 683 -25.24 -4.35 -41.16
CA VAL A 683 -25.97 -3.59 -40.13
C VAL A 683 -25.60 -4.07 -38.74
N SER A 684 -25.49 -5.39 -38.54
CA SER A 684 -25.10 -5.93 -37.23
C SER A 684 -23.63 -5.64 -36.88
N LYS A 685 -22.70 -5.66 -37.84
CA LYS A 685 -21.30 -5.26 -37.59
C LYS A 685 -21.13 -3.75 -37.37
N ALA A 686 -21.92 -2.91 -38.03
CA ALA A 686 -22.01 -1.47 -37.75
C ALA A 686 -22.65 -1.21 -36.36
N GLY A 687 -23.62 -2.03 -35.95
CA GLY A 687 -24.14 -1.99 -34.58
C GLY A 687 -23.08 -2.35 -33.55
N LEU A 688 -22.27 -3.39 -33.81
CA LEU A 688 -21.16 -3.80 -32.95
C LEU A 688 -20.12 -2.69 -32.80
N HIS A 689 -19.91 -1.91 -33.87
CA HIS A 689 -19.05 -0.75 -33.84
C HIS A 689 -19.48 0.27 -32.78
N MET A 690 -20.76 0.64 -32.76
CA MET A 690 -21.31 1.54 -31.75
C MET A 690 -21.23 0.93 -30.34
N ILE A 691 -21.50 -0.37 -30.19
CA ILE A 691 -21.36 -1.07 -28.90
C ILE A 691 -19.92 -0.95 -28.37
N THR A 692 -18.91 -1.14 -29.20
CA THR A 692 -17.50 -0.98 -28.78
C THR A 692 -17.20 0.46 -28.34
N ALA A 693 -17.76 1.46 -29.01
CA ALA A 693 -17.61 2.86 -28.60
C ALA A 693 -18.26 3.13 -27.24
N CYS A 694 -19.47 2.61 -27.01
CA CYS A 694 -20.14 2.67 -25.71
C CYS A 694 -19.32 1.98 -24.61
N GLN A 695 -18.79 0.78 -24.89
CA GLN A 695 -17.93 0.04 -23.95
C GLN A 695 -16.63 0.81 -23.65
N ALA A 696 -16.00 1.41 -24.65
CA ALA A 696 -14.80 2.23 -24.45
C ALA A 696 -15.07 3.46 -23.57
N PHE A 697 -16.25 4.08 -23.73
CA PHE A 697 -16.67 5.21 -22.90
C PHE A 697 -17.01 4.77 -21.47
N GLU A 698 -17.78 3.69 -21.31
CA GLU A 698 -18.26 3.19 -20.03
C GLU A 698 -17.13 2.62 -19.16
N TYR A 699 -16.27 1.79 -19.76
CA TYR A 699 -15.20 1.08 -19.05
C TYR A 699 -13.84 1.79 -19.11
N GLY A 700 -13.68 2.79 -19.98
CA GLY A 700 -12.45 3.58 -20.11
C GLY A 700 -11.99 4.25 -18.80
N PRO A 701 -12.88 4.87 -18.00
CA PRO A 701 -12.53 5.41 -16.69
C PRO A 701 -12.01 4.36 -15.68
N LEU A 702 -12.33 3.07 -15.89
CA LEU A 702 -11.79 1.95 -15.12
C LEU A 702 -10.43 1.47 -15.65
N GLY A 703 -9.88 2.12 -16.69
CA GLY A 703 -8.60 1.78 -17.32
C GLY A 703 -8.69 0.72 -18.43
N TRP A 704 -9.88 0.22 -18.76
CA TRP A 704 -10.04 -0.89 -19.70
C TRP A 704 -9.77 -0.44 -21.14
N LYS A 705 -9.37 -1.40 -21.99
CA LYS A 705 -9.12 -1.18 -23.41
C LYS A 705 -10.11 -1.97 -24.25
N CYS A 706 -10.81 -1.28 -25.16
CA CYS A 706 -11.84 -1.86 -26.01
C CYS A 706 -11.48 -1.65 -27.48
N PHE A 707 -11.57 -2.70 -28.29
CA PHE A 707 -11.15 -2.68 -29.69
C PHE A 707 -12.19 -3.29 -30.61
N ASN A 708 -12.36 -2.70 -31.79
CA ASN A 708 -12.99 -3.37 -32.93
C ASN A 708 -11.87 -3.92 -33.80
N PHE A 709 -11.83 -5.24 -34.01
CA PHE A 709 -10.77 -5.85 -34.82
C PHE A 709 -11.35 -6.60 -36.02
N CYS A 710 -10.96 -6.20 -37.23
CA CYS A 710 -11.26 -6.89 -38.48
C CYS A 710 -10.11 -7.84 -38.87
N PRO A 711 -10.31 -9.17 -38.85
CA PRO A 711 -9.26 -10.14 -39.19
C PRO A 711 -8.95 -10.18 -40.71
N GLY A 712 -9.74 -9.49 -41.53
CA GLY A 712 -9.68 -9.54 -43.00
C GLY A 712 -10.50 -10.70 -43.58
N HIS A 713 -10.30 -10.97 -44.87
CA HIS A 713 -11.00 -12.05 -45.56
C HIS A 713 -10.35 -13.40 -45.26
N THR A 714 -10.91 -14.16 -44.32
CA THR A 714 -10.34 -15.42 -43.81
C THR A 714 -11.24 -16.61 -44.08
N GLU A 715 -10.65 -17.81 -44.13
CA GLU A 715 -11.39 -19.06 -44.22
C GLU A 715 -12.38 -19.21 -43.06
N SER A 716 -13.66 -19.40 -43.35
CA SER A 716 -14.69 -19.52 -42.31
C SER A 716 -16.00 -20.11 -42.83
N ASN A 717 -16.87 -20.52 -41.92
CA ASN A 717 -18.21 -21.03 -42.24
C ASN A 717 -19.24 -19.90 -42.42
N LEU A 718 -18.82 -18.64 -42.60
CA LEU A 718 -19.73 -17.50 -42.71
C LEU A 718 -20.38 -17.37 -44.09
N GLY A 719 -19.82 -17.99 -45.13
CA GLY A 719 -20.37 -17.95 -46.47
C GLY A 719 -19.56 -18.77 -47.48
N PRO A 720 -20.11 -19.03 -48.68
CA PRO A 720 -19.47 -19.85 -49.70
C PRO A 720 -18.15 -19.25 -50.22
N PHE A 721 -18.02 -17.91 -50.16
CA PHE A 721 -16.83 -17.17 -50.59
C PHE A 721 -15.69 -17.15 -49.55
N ASN A 722 -15.89 -17.69 -48.34
CA ASN A 722 -14.86 -17.72 -47.30
C ASN A 722 -14.00 -18.98 -47.39
N LYS A 723 -13.44 -19.25 -48.57
CA LYS A 723 -12.57 -20.39 -48.86
C LYS A 723 -11.29 -19.93 -49.57
N ALA A 724 -10.22 -20.71 -49.44
CA ALA A 724 -8.93 -20.39 -50.06
C ALA A 724 -9.03 -20.16 -51.58
N GLU A 725 -9.90 -20.88 -52.28
CA GLU A 725 -10.16 -20.74 -53.72
C GLU A 725 -10.70 -19.34 -54.13
N PHE A 726 -11.29 -18.61 -53.18
CA PHE A 726 -11.80 -17.25 -53.36
C PHE A 726 -10.88 -16.19 -52.74
N GLY A 727 -9.63 -16.55 -52.42
CA GLY A 727 -8.63 -15.63 -51.86
C GLY A 727 -8.74 -15.43 -50.34
N ALA A 728 -9.50 -16.28 -49.63
CA ALA A 728 -9.56 -16.24 -48.18
C ALA A 728 -8.25 -16.76 -47.56
N LYS A 729 -7.65 -15.97 -46.67
CA LYS A 729 -6.39 -16.34 -46.00
C LYS A 729 -6.62 -17.32 -44.83
N PRO A 730 -5.59 -18.06 -44.40
CA PRO A 730 -5.68 -18.93 -43.24
C PRO A 730 -6.13 -18.20 -41.98
N THR A 731 -6.95 -18.86 -41.16
CA THR A 731 -7.50 -18.29 -39.92
C THR A 731 -6.41 -17.90 -38.91
N LEU A 732 -5.31 -18.65 -38.85
CA LEU A 732 -4.14 -18.33 -38.03
C LEU A 732 -3.51 -16.98 -38.40
N GLU A 733 -3.45 -16.65 -39.69
CA GLU A 733 -2.92 -15.37 -40.15
C GLU A 733 -3.85 -14.22 -39.79
N GLY A 734 -5.17 -14.42 -39.91
CA GLY A 734 -6.17 -13.43 -39.50
C GLY A 734 -6.24 -13.20 -37.99
N ALA A 735 -5.97 -14.23 -37.18
CA ALA A 735 -6.03 -14.16 -35.72
C ALA A 735 -4.76 -13.56 -35.09
N ARG A 736 -3.59 -13.76 -35.71
CA ARG A 736 -2.28 -13.38 -35.15
C ARG A 736 -2.17 -11.92 -34.69
N PRO A 737 -2.66 -10.91 -35.41
CA PRO A 737 -2.51 -9.52 -34.96
C PRO A 737 -3.29 -9.19 -33.66
N MET A 738 -4.26 -10.02 -33.25
CA MET A 738 -4.93 -9.85 -31.95
C MET A 738 -3.99 -10.16 -30.77
N LEU A 739 -2.91 -10.92 -30.96
CA LEU A 739 -1.93 -11.16 -29.90
C LEU A 739 -1.26 -9.87 -29.43
N ALA A 740 -0.93 -8.96 -30.36
CA ALA A 740 -0.35 -7.66 -30.04
C ALA A 740 -1.33 -6.78 -29.23
N ILE A 741 -2.63 -6.89 -29.52
CA ILE A 741 -3.67 -6.21 -28.72
C ILE A 741 -3.72 -6.80 -27.31
N LEU A 742 -3.77 -8.13 -27.20
CA LEU A 742 -3.83 -8.84 -25.93
C LEU A 742 -2.57 -8.65 -25.07
N ALA A 743 -1.41 -8.48 -25.70
CA ALA A 743 -0.13 -8.16 -25.07
C ALA A 743 0.02 -6.68 -24.68
N GLY A 744 -0.89 -5.81 -25.13
CA GLY A 744 -0.88 -4.38 -24.81
C GLY A 744 -0.01 -3.51 -25.72
N GLU A 745 0.58 -4.07 -26.77
CA GLU A 745 1.43 -3.36 -27.73
C GLU A 745 0.64 -2.31 -28.54
N ARG A 746 -0.68 -2.45 -28.61
CA ARG A 746 -1.60 -1.59 -29.37
C ARG A 746 -2.52 -0.72 -28.50
N ASP A 747 -2.17 -0.49 -27.24
CA ASP A 747 -3.02 0.25 -26.26
C ASP A 747 -3.32 1.70 -26.67
N THR A 748 -2.44 2.33 -27.46
CA THR A 748 -2.64 3.69 -28.01
C THR A 748 -3.77 3.73 -29.05
N GLU A 749 -4.16 2.58 -29.59
CA GLU A 749 -5.23 2.44 -30.58
C GLU A 749 -6.58 2.05 -29.97
N ASN A 750 -6.72 2.23 -28.65
CA ASN A 750 -7.97 2.04 -27.92
C ASN A 750 -9.17 2.72 -28.59
N ALA A 751 -10.33 2.07 -28.50
CA ALA A 751 -11.56 2.49 -29.19
C ALA A 751 -11.39 2.62 -30.71
N GLY A 752 -10.38 1.99 -31.30
CA GLY A 752 -10.13 2.01 -32.74
C GLY A 752 -10.84 0.87 -33.48
N PHE A 753 -11.17 1.12 -34.75
CA PHE A 753 -11.59 0.10 -35.69
C PHE A 753 -10.38 -0.41 -36.47
N LEU A 754 -9.71 -1.41 -35.93
CA LEU A 754 -8.45 -1.95 -36.41
C LEU A 754 -8.67 -3.00 -37.49
N ASN A 755 -7.65 -3.17 -38.33
CA ASN A 755 -7.62 -4.21 -39.35
C ASN A 755 -6.31 -5.00 -39.28
N ALA A 756 -6.30 -6.17 -39.92
CA ALA A 756 -5.15 -7.07 -39.97
C ALA A 756 -4.12 -6.70 -41.06
N LEU A 757 -4.37 -5.65 -41.86
CA LEU A 757 -3.46 -5.12 -42.88
C LEU A 757 -2.56 -4.03 -42.25
N SER A 758 -1.42 -3.75 -42.87
CA SER A 758 -0.43 -2.75 -42.40
C SER A 758 -0.93 -1.30 -42.50
N GLU A 759 -2.04 -1.05 -43.19
CA GLU A 759 -2.66 0.25 -43.35
C GLU A 759 -3.64 0.48 -42.20
N GLY A 760 -3.27 1.37 -41.27
CA GLY A 760 -3.99 1.61 -40.02
C GLY A 760 -5.49 1.87 -40.18
N LYS A 761 -6.22 1.55 -39.11
CA LYS A 761 -7.65 1.85 -38.81
C LYS A 761 -8.61 1.98 -40.02
N TRP A 762 -9.59 1.08 -40.12
CA TRP A 762 -10.73 1.29 -41.01
C TRP A 762 -11.50 2.57 -40.63
N PRO A 763 -12.08 3.29 -41.61
CA PRO A 763 -13.05 4.33 -41.31
C PRO A 763 -14.29 3.69 -40.67
N TRP A 764 -14.89 4.40 -39.72
CA TRP A 764 -16.14 3.96 -39.10
C TRP A 764 -17.30 3.96 -40.08
#